data_AF-A0A836SNS1-F1
#
_entry.id   AF-A0A836SNS1-F1
#
_cell.length_a   1.000
_cell.length_b   1.000
_cell.length_c   1.000
_cell.angle_alpha   90.00
_cell.angle_beta   90.00
_cell.angle_gamma   90.00
#
_symmetry.space_group_name_H-M   'P 1'
#
loop_
_entity.id
_entity.type
_entity.pdbx_description
1 polymer ?
#
loop_
_entity_poly.entity_id
_entity_poly.type
_entity_poly.pdbx_seq_one_letter_code
_entity_poly.pdbx_strand_id
1 'polypeptide(L)'
;MEVLGWEGGKAKWLRAKAFIRHRVPSPIFLKVRTARGETFISPGHSLFAFRDGRIVPVRPHQLRTSRPNAKVGPEDHVVALGRIPEGCLRNEDSLDLADLISTLPYEAKRNIYVHISEGAFEELERYASRKQALYELGCRYYYDWQEKGMIPFLLWERFGERSDGGVLFSLRNYPEARQERTLRWEKLEAFLTVVACYLTEGKSTATSIVISQRAENLEKLESALEVLGMGTWSSANGRGTSTVVREVGLRGILACLIKHHCGYTASEKRIPYFVYDLSRPFREKFLQDLFEGDGHYDPKAHRYGFSSKSRKMTSGVSLLLASLGKCFVLAPKDRRKGVYGLFYYPEPKRRWPEEGDFVAAPVYEVYEELYPHEWEYDISVESETENFVGGLGGILFHNSPFTNITLDLVPPPTLKDEAVVVGGELRDETYGEFQEEMDMLNRAFAEVMIEGDAQERPFTFPIPTYNVSKDFNWDNPVLDFVFGMTAKYGVPYFANFINSDMKPEDAMSMCCRLRIDRREVKKRGGGLFAANPLTGSIGVVTINLPRIGYLSESEEEFFERLGRLMDVAKVSLEIKRKVVERFTEEGLYPYAKVYLEGVKASTGRYWDNHFSTIGLIGMNEALLNFMGKDIADPEGYEFGVKVLKFMRERLYQYQQETDNLYNLEATPAEGATYRLARLDKTRFPDIVTAGRDGEPYYTNSTHLPVYATEDLYEALKHQDGFQVLYTGGTVLHVFVGERLTSRAVKLLVRRIAENFHIPYYTITPTFSICPAHGYIPGEHPRCPKCGEESEVYSRVVGYLRPVKQWNDGKQTEFRERRHYSVGSS
;
A
#
# COMPACT_ATOMS: atom_id res chain seq x y z
N MET A 1 -4.05 5.47 -12.11
CA MET A 1 -2.81 6.19 -11.74
C MET A 1 -1.68 5.19 -11.83
N GLU A 2 -0.57 5.59 -12.43
CA GLU A 2 0.65 4.79 -12.51
C GLU A 2 1.77 5.46 -11.73
N VAL A 3 2.69 4.66 -11.21
CA VAL A 3 3.88 5.11 -10.50
C VAL A 3 5.10 4.36 -11.05
N LEU A 4 6.26 5.00 -11.06
CA LEU A 4 7.50 4.29 -11.38
C LEU A 4 7.78 3.28 -10.26
N GLY A 5 7.98 2.02 -10.61
CA GLY A 5 8.39 0.98 -9.68
C GLY A 5 9.61 0.24 -10.14
N TRP A 6 9.96 -0.79 -9.37
CA TRP A 6 11.14 -1.61 -9.62
C TRP A 6 10.72 -3.02 -10.03
N GLU A 7 11.29 -3.52 -11.13
CA GLU A 7 11.13 -4.90 -11.56
C GLU A 7 12.44 -5.39 -12.20
N GLY A 8 13.13 -6.32 -11.53
CA GLY A 8 14.36 -6.94 -12.05
C GLY A 8 15.48 -5.95 -12.37
N GLY A 9 15.69 -4.94 -11.51
CA GLY A 9 16.70 -3.89 -11.71
C GLY A 9 16.24 -2.74 -12.60
N LYS A 10 15.08 -2.84 -13.26
CA LYS A 10 14.59 -1.84 -14.19
C LYS A 10 13.46 -1.00 -13.60
N ALA A 11 13.45 0.28 -13.95
CA ALA A 11 12.34 1.16 -13.65
C ALA A 11 11.23 0.95 -14.69
N LYS A 12 9.98 0.78 -14.23
CA LYS A 12 8.80 0.62 -15.10
C LYS A 12 7.60 1.36 -14.53
N TRP A 13 6.67 1.77 -15.39
CA TRP A 13 5.35 2.23 -14.94
C TRP A 13 4.54 1.05 -14.42
N LEU A 14 4.15 1.13 -13.15
CA LEU A 14 3.29 0.17 -12.49
C LEU A 14 1.96 0.85 -12.17
N ARG A 15 0.87 0.15 -12.43
CA ARG A 15 -0.46 0.62 -12.04
C ARG A 15 -0.61 0.55 -10.53
N ALA A 16 -1.10 1.63 -9.91
CA ALA A 16 -1.50 1.61 -8.51
C ALA A 16 -2.81 0.82 -8.35
N LYS A 17 -2.78 -0.24 -7.54
CA LYS A 17 -3.93 -1.09 -7.19
C LYS A 17 -4.81 -0.46 -6.11
N ALA A 18 -4.18 0.12 -5.09
CA ALA A 18 -4.88 0.62 -3.91
C ALA A 18 -4.12 1.77 -3.24
N PHE A 19 -4.88 2.67 -2.60
CA PHE A 19 -4.40 3.68 -1.66
C PHE A 19 -5.02 3.39 -0.29
N ILE A 20 -4.21 3.02 0.68
CA ILE A 20 -4.67 2.57 2.00
C ILE A 20 -4.35 3.66 3.01
N ARG A 21 -5.37 4.34 3.52
CA ARG A 21 -5.20 5.34 4.57
C ARG A 21 -5.26 4.67 5.94
N HIS A 22 -4.26 4.88 6.78
CA HIS A 22 -4.30 4.38 8.15
C HIS A 22 -3.75 5.41 9.14
N ARG A 23 -4.11 5.25 10.42
CA ARG A 23 -3.65 6.15 11.47
C ARG A 23 -2.18 5.88 11.72
N VAL A 24 -1.44 6.96 11.92
CA VAL A 24 -0.03 6.93 12.26
C VAL A 24 0.15 6.25 13.63
N PRO A 25 0.80 5.08 13.71
CA PRO A 25 0.89 4.31 14.95
C PRO A 25 1.73 5.00 16.04
N SER A 26 2.72 5.79 15.61
CA SER A 26 3.60 6.59 16.45
C SER A 26 3.83 7.92 15.74
N PRO A 27 3.65 9.07 16.41
CA PRO A 27 3.99 10.36 15.82
C PRO A 27 5.50 10.54 15.65
N ILE A 28 6.34 9.65 16.19
CA ILE A 28 7.80 9.71 16.04
C ILE A 28 8.19 9.00 14.74
N PHE A 29 8.54 9.77 13.73
CA PHE A 29 9.03 9.28 12.44
C PHE A 29 10.54 9.42 12.38
N LEU A 30 11.16 8.64 11.50
CA LEU A 30 12.57 8.80 11.17
C LEU A 30 12.67 9.64 9.90
N LYS A 31 13.42 10.75 10.01
CA LYS A 31 13.82 11.53 8.87
C LYS A 31 15.21 11.10 8.45
N VAL A 32 15.29 10.59 7.22
CA VAL A 32 16.52 10.10 6.62
C VAL A 32 16.95 11.12 5.57
N ARG A 33 18.07 11.80 5.83
CA ARG A 33 18.71 12.69 4.85
C ARG A 33 19.68 11.87 4.04
N THR A 34 19.46 11.84 2.73
CA THR A 34 20.31 11.15 1.76
C THR A 34 20.96 12.16 0.81
N ALA A 35 21.87 11.67 -0.02
CA ALA A 35 22.40 12.44 -1.15
C ALA A 35 21.34 12.76 -2.23
N ARG A 36 20.19 12.09 -2.19
CA ARG A 36 19.02 12.36 -3.04
C ARG A 36 17.97 13.21 -2.32
N GLY A 37 18.27 13.76 -1.14
CA GLY A 37 17.35 14.62 -0.41
C GLY A 37 16.78 13.91 0.83
N GLU A 38 15.71 14.46 1.38
CA GLU A 38 15.15 14.02 2.65
C GLU A 38 13.88 13.20 2.42
N THR A 39 13.79 12.07 3.12
CA THR A 39 12.57 11.27 3.23
C THR A 39 12.15 11.16 4.68
N PHE A 40 10.84 11.12 4.90
CA PHE A 40 10.22 10.86 6.20
C PHE A 40 9.59 9.49 6.14
N ILE A 41 9.90 8.65 7.10
CA ILE A 41 9.42 7.27 7.12
C ILE A 41 8.98 6.88 8.53
N SER A 42 7.84 6.22 8.63
CA SER A 42 7.38 5.69 9.90
C SER A 42 8.25 4.51 10.33
N PRO A 43 8.42 4.23 11.63
CA PRO A 43 9.29 3.15 12.10
C PRO A 43 8.93 1.75 11.56
N GLY A 44 7.69 1.56 11.10
CA GLY A 44 7.19 0.30 10.56
C GLY A 44 7.50 0.06 9.08
N HIS A 45 7.90 1.09 8.33
CA HIS A 45 8.18 0.97 6.91
C HIS A 45 9.66 0.70 6.64
N SER A 46 9.92 -0.07 5.57
CA SER A 46 11.27 -0.35 5.10
C SER A 46 11.70 0.67 4.04
N LEU A 47 12.97 1.04 4.08
CA LEU A 47 13.70 1.55 2.93
C LEU A 47 14.40 0.37 2.25
N PHE A 48 15.18 0.62 1.22
CA PHE A 48 15.91 -0.42 0.49
C PHE A 48 17.38 -0.08 0.39
N ALA A 49 18.26 -1.08 0.36
CA ALA A 49 19.68 -0.90 0.11
C ALA A 49 20.26 -2.08 -0.68
N PHE A 50 21.38 -1.88 -1.37
CA PHE A 50 22.12 -2.94 -2.03
C PHE A 50 22.93 -3.75 -1.01
N ARG A 51 22.71 -5.06 -0.96
CA ARG A 51 23.47 -6.04 -0.18
C ARG A 51 23.76 -7.23 -1.07
N ASP A 52 25.05 -7.59 -1.19
CA ASP A 52 25.51 -8.77 -1.91
C ASP A 52 24.93 -8.89 -3.34
N GLY A 53 24.86 -7.76 -4.05
CA GLY A 53 24.35 -7.70 -5.42
C GLY A 53 22.82 -7.81 -5.55
N ARG A 54 22.06 -7.56 -4.47
CA ARG A 54 20.60 -7.52 -4.47
C ARG A 54 20.07 -6.31 -3.72
N ILE A 55 18.88 -5.87 -4.08
CA ILE A 55 18.10 -4.91 -3.29
C ILE A 55 17.40 -5.65 -2.15
N VAL A 56 17.67 -5.24 -0.91
CA VAL A 56 17.02 -5.80 0.28
C VAL A 56 16.33 -4.70 1.09
N PRO A 57 15.20 -5.01 1.75
CA PRO A 57 14.58 -4.07 2.67
C PRO A 57 15.50 -3.82 3.86
N VAL A 58 15.62 -2.56 4.25
CA VAL A 58 16.38 -2.10 5.42
C VAL A 58 15.48 -1.22 6.27
N ARG A 59 15.46 -1.49 7.58
CA ARG A 59 14.75 -0.61 8.50
C ARG A 59 15.57 0.66 8.72
N PRO A 60 14.93 1.82 8.92
CA PRO A 60 15.68 3.08 9.02
C PRO A 60 16.68 3.11 10.19
N HIS A 61 16.42 2.38 11.29
CA HIS A 61 17.37 2.27 12.42
C HIS A 61 18.59 1.39 12.14
N GLN A 62 18.57 0.59 11.06
CA GLN A 62 19.71 -0.21 10.62
C GLN A 62 20.65 0.59 9.70
N LEU A 63 20.25 1.81 9.30
CA LEU A 63 21.07 2.67 8.45
C LEU A 63 22.18 3.32 9.26
N ARG A 64 23.39 3.28 8.72
CA ARG A 64 24.51 4.11 9.19
C ARG A 64 24.63 5.36 8.35
N THR A 65 25.29 6.37 8.89
CA THR A 65 25.58 7.62 8.17
C THR A 65 26.94 7.55 7.48
N SER A 66 26.96 7.88 6.20
CA SER A 66 28.14 8.12 5.39
C SER A 66 28.55 9.59 5.42
N ARG A 67 29.85 9.88 5.34
CA ARG A 67 30.33 11.26 5.15
C ARG A 67 30.17 11.67 3.68
N PRO A 68 29.92 12.96 3.37
CA PRO A 68 29.94 13.44 1.99
C PRO A 68 31.24 13.01 1.28
N ASN A 69 31.11 12.45 0.08
CA ASN A 69 32.21 11.94 -0.76
C ASN A 69 32.95 10.69 -0.25
N ALA A 70 32.53 10.08 0.87
CA ALA A 70 33.06 8.79 1.31
C ALA A 70 32.68 7.66 0.34
N LYS A 71 33.43 6.56 0.37
CA LYS A 71 33.02 5.33 -0.30
C LYS A 71 31.83 4.77 0.45
N VAL A 72 30.74 4.56 -0.26
CA VAL A 72 29.51 3.96 0.25
C VAL A 72 29.73 2.47 0.44
N GLY A 73 29.44 1.95 1.62
CA GLY A 73 29.43 0.53 1.94
C GLY A 73 28.04 -0.10 1.75
N PRO A 74 27.85 -1.36 2.19
CA PRO A 74 26.52 -1.78 2.64
C PRO A 74 26.13 -0.88 3.83
N GLU A 75 25.03 -1.00 4.54
CA GLU A 75 24.63 -0.19 5.70
C GLU A 75 24.50 1.36 5.56
N ASP A 76 25.25 2.07 4.72
CA ASP A 76 25.32 3.55 4.72
C ASP A 76 24.67 4.23 3.50
N HIS A 77 23.74 3.52 2.84
CA HIS A 77 22.95 4.04 1.72
C HIS A 77 21.53 3.48 1.67
N VAL A 78 20.72 4.11 0.83
CA VAL A 78 19.44 3.61 0.37
C VAL A 78 19.39 3.53 -1.15
N VAL A 79 18.42 2.81 -1.70
CA VAL A 79 18.19 2.72 -3.15
C VAL A 79 17.36 3.92 -3.61
N ALA A 80 17.81 4.57 -4.67
CA ALA A 80 17.10 5.64 -5.35
C ALA A 80 17.11 5.44 -6.86
N LEU A 81 16.19 6.09 -7.56
CA LEU A 81 16.12 6.13 -9.02
C LEU A 81 17.34 6.89 -9.55
N GLY A 82 18.16 6.20 -10.34
CA GLY A 82 19.33 6.75 -11.01
C GLY A 82 18.97 7.33 -12.37
N ARG A 83 18.16 6.60 -13.14
CA ARG A 83 17.73 6.97 -14.49
C ARG A 83 16.31 6.48 -14.79
N ILE A 84 15.63 7.16 -15.71
CA ILE A 84 14.35 6.67 -16.27
C ILE A 84 14.66 6.11 -17.67
N PRO A 85 14.35 4.84 -17.96
CA PRO A 85 14.51 4.27 -19.29
C PRO A 85 13.69 5.04 -20.34
N GLU A 86 14.23 5.17 -21.55
CA GLU A 86 13.52 5.83 -22.65
C GLU A 86 12.17 5.16 -22.97
N GLY A 87 12.04 3.85 -22.78
CA GLY A 87 10.78 3.13 -22.95
C GLY A 87 9.69 3.47 -21.92
N CYS A 88 10.03 4.19 -20.84
CA CYS A 88 9.05 4.73 -19.89
C CYS A 88 8.59 6.15 -20.25
N LEU A 89 9.12 6.75 -21.31
CA LEU A 89 8.81 8.11 -21.73
C LEU A 89 8.10 8.06 -23.08
N ARG A 90 7.15 8.97 -23.31
CA ARG A 90 6.43 9.02 -24.60
C ARG A 90 7.32 9.41 -25.77
N ASN A 91 8.38 10.18 -25.51
CA ASN A 91 9.36 10.64 -26.49
C ASN A 91 8.73 11.37 -27.69
N GLU A 92 7.87 12.34 -27.39
CA GLU A 92 7.15 13.14 -28.38
C GLU A 92 8.02 14.31 -28.91
N ASP A 93 8.00 14.52 -30.22
CA ASP A 93 8.67 15.67 -30.88
C ASP A 93 7.71 16.87 -31.11
N SER A 94 6.54 16.81 -30.50
CA SER A 94 5.49 17.82 -30.64
C SER A 94 4.66 17.92 -29.38
N LEU A 95 3.99 19.06 -29.20
CA LEU A 95 3.09 19.32 -28.08
C LEU A 95 1.69 19.65 -28.59
N ASP A 96 0.68 18.85 -28.23
CA ASP A 96 -0.72 19.17 -28.54
C ASP A 96 -1.34 20.04 -27.44
N LEU A 97 -1.54 21.32 -27.74
CA LEU A 97 -2.18 22.27 -26.82
C LEU A 97 -3.61 21.88 -26.46
N ALA A 98 -4.31 21.11 -27.29
CA ALA A 98 -5.64 20.59 -26.95
C ALA A 98 -5.57 19.76 -25.68
N ASP A 99 -4.58 18.87 -25.56
CA ASP A 99 -4.39 18.02 -24.37
C ASP A 99 -4.12 18.87 -23.13
N LEU A 100 -3.29 19.92 -23.24
CA LEU A 100 -3.00 20.83 -22.13
C LEU A 100 -4.21 21.68 -21.74
N ILE A 101 -5.04 22.08 -22.71
CA ILE A 101 -6.27 22.85 -22.47
C ILE A 101 -7.30 21.95 -21.79
N SER A 102 -7.41 20.69 -22.20
CA SER A 102 -8.35 19.72 -21.63
C SER A 102 -8.16 19.51 -20.12
N THR A 103 -6.93 19.64 -19.62
CA THR A 103 -6.64 19.52 -18.17
C THR A 103 -6.98 20.79 -17.37
N LEU A 104 -7.34 21.90 -18.02
CA LEU A 104 -7.69 23.13 -17.31
C LEU A 104 -9.03 23.00 -16.56
N PRO A 105 -9.21 23.75 -15.47
CA PRO A 105 -10.51 23.82 -14.78
C PRO A 105 -11.58 24.40 -15.71
N TYR A 106 -12.83 23.99 -15.48
CA TYR A 106 -13.98 24.37 -16.31
C TYR A 106 -14.10 25.89 -16.52
N GLU A 107 -13.84 26.68 -15.47
CA GLU A 107 -13.90 28.14 -15.48
C GLU A 107 -12.87 28.80 -16.39
N ALA A 108 -11.73 28.13 -16.63
CA ALA A 108 -10.75 28.53 -17.61
C ALA A 108 -11.18 28.08 -19.01
N LYS A 109 -11.60 26.81 -19.17
CA LYS A 109 -12.03 26.24 -20.46
C LYS A 109 -13.18 27.00 -21.12
N ARG A 110 -14.15 27.49 -20.35
CA ARG A 110 -15.29 28.29 -20.87
C ARG A 110 -14.88 29.61 -21.56
N ASN A 111 -13.65 30.07 -21.34
CA ASN A 111 -13.12 31.30 -21.94
C ASN A 111 -12.20 31.02 -23.14
N ILE A 112 -12.08 29.77 -23.57
CA ILE A 112 -11.21 29.34 -24.68
C ILE A 112 -12.07 29.04 -25.89
N TYR A 113 -11.64 29.53 -27.04
CA TYR A 113 -12.31 29.38 -28.32
C TYR A 113 -11.39 28.70 -29.32
N VAL A 114 -11.99 27.88 -30.17
CA VAL A 114 -11.36 27.11 -31.24
C VAL A 114 -11.77 27.72 -32.56
N HIS A 115 -10.80 28.09 -33.38
CA HIS A 115 -11.00 28.57 -34.74
C HIS A 115 -10.78 27.38 -35.68
N ILE A 116 -11.80 27.05 -36.45
CA ILE A 116 -11.85 25.89 -37.34
C ILE A 116 -12.11 26.34 -38.78
N SER A 117 -11.76 25.52 -39.76
CA SER A 117 -12.07 25.78 -41.17
C SER A 117 -13.57 25.57 -41.47
N GLU A 118 -14.06 26.11 -42.58
CA GLU A 118 -15.44 25.85 -43.06
C GLU A 118 -15.73 24.35 -43.23
N GLY A 119 -14.76 23.53 -43.68
CA GLY A 119 -14.96 22.09 -43.83
C GLY A 119 -15.16 21.36 -42.49
N ALA A 120 -14.38 21.72 -41.46
CA ALA A 120 -14.53 21.15 -40.11
C ALA A 120 -15.86 21.58 -39.44
N PHE A 121 -16.37 22.75 -39.83
CA PHE A 121 -17.68 23.24 -39.40
C PHE A 121 -18.81 22.35 -39.90
N GLU A 122 -18.80 22.00 -41.20
CA GLU A 122 -19.81 21.13 -41.81
C GLU A 122 -19.84 19.73 -41.19
N GLU A 123 -18.69 19.23 -40.75
CA GLU A 123 -18.57 17.94 -40.08
C GLU A 123 -19.15 17.96 -38.66
N LEU A 124 -18.88 19.01 -37.88
CA LEU A 124 -19.50 19.24 -36.57
C LEU A 124 -21.04 19.31 -36.66
N GLU A 125 -21.59 19.93 -37.70
CA GLU A 125 -23.04 19.97 -37.95
C GLU A 125 -23.65 18.57 -38.17
N ARG A 126 -22.87 17.57 -38.61
CA ARG A 126 -23.36 16.19 -38.80
C ARG A 126 -23.55 15.45 -37.47
N TYR A 127 -22.78 15.80 -36.44
CA TYR A 127 -22.80 15.12 -35.14
C TYR A 127 -23.71 15.79 -34.10
N ALA A 128 -23.96 17.10 -34.23
CA ALA A 128 -24.84 17.83 -33.33
C ALA A 128 -26.02 18.46 -34.09
N SER A 129 -27.24 17.96 -33.86
CA SER A 129 -28.43 18.60 -34.45
C SER A 129 -28.53 20.06 -33.99
N ARG A 130 -29.01 20.96 -34.87
CA ARG A 130 -29.23 22.39 -34.54
C ARG A 130 -29.97 22.58 -33.21
N LYS A 131 -30.92 21.70 -32.90
CA LYS A 131 -31.69 21.72 -31.64
C LYS A 131 -30.83 21.37 -30.43
N GLN A 132 -29.90 20.43 -30.55
CA GLN A 132 -28.99 19.99 -29.51
C GLN A 132 -27.90 21.04 -29.22
N ALA A 133 -27.32 21.65 -30.28
CA ALA A 133 -26.38 22.76 -30.13
C ALA A 133 -27.02 23.99 -29.46
N LEU A 134 -28.26 24.33 -29.84
CA LEU A 134 -29.02 25.41 -29.20
C LEU A 134 -29.37 25.11 -27.74
N TYR A 135 -29.65 23.86 -27.40
CA TYR A 135 -29.95 23.43 -26.03
C TYR A 135 -28.72 23.49 -25.10
N GLU A 136 -27.58 23.00 -25.57
CA GLU A 136 -26.37 22.92 -24.74
C GLU A 136 -25.62 24.25 -24.61
N LEU A 137 -25.68 25.10 -25.65
CA LEU A 137 -24.89 26.33 -25.70
C LEU A 137 -25.74 27.60 -25.62
N GLY A 138 -27.01 27.54 -26.02
CA GLY A 138 -27.87 28.71 -26.18
C GLY A 138 -27.70 29.42 -27.53
N CYS A 139 -28.76 30.12 -27.98
CA CYS A 139 -28.86 30.72 -29.32
C CYS A 139 -27.67 31.60 -29.73
N ARG A 140 -27.10 32.36 -28.80
CA ARG A 140 -26.00 33.29 -29.08
C ARG A 140 -24.74 32.59 -29.60
N TYR A 141 -24.43 31.42 -29.06
CA TYR A 141 -23.23 30.68 -29.41
C TYR A 141 -23.33 30.02 -30.79
N TYR A 142 -24.54 29.63 -31.21
CA TYR A 142 -24.81 29.15 -32.56
C TYR A 142 -24.64 30.26 -33.62
N TYR A 143 -25.00 31.51 -33.30
CA TYR A 143 -24.77 32.65 -34.20
C TYR A 143 -23.30 33.10 -34.20
N ASP A 144 -22.64 33.16 -33.04
CA ASP A 144 -21.19 33.44 -32.97
C ASP A 144 -20.39 32.39 -33.78
N TRP A 145 -20.86 31.14 -33.81
CA TRP A 145 -20.33 30.06 -34.64
C TRP A 145 -20.43 30.40 -36.13
N GLN A 146 -21.63 30.69 -36.65
CA GLN A 146 -21.87 31.00 -38.07
C GLN A 146 -21.20 32.31 -38.55
N GLU A 147 -21.13 33.35 -37.71
CA GLU A 147 -20.60 34.65 -38.14
C GLU A 147 -19.08 34.80 -37.97
N LYS A 148 -18.46 34.11 -36.99
CA LYS A 148 -17.08 34.40 -36.57
C LYS A 148 -16.10 33.24 -36.79
N GLY A 149 -16.55 32.09 -37.25
CA GLY A 149 -15.70 30.93 -37.52
C GLY A 149 -15.00 30.37 -36.27
N MET A 150 -15.61 30.54 -35.09
CA MET A 150 -15.05 30.03 -33.83
C MET A 150 -16.12 29.44 -32.92
N ILE A 151 -15.72 28.42 -32.16
CA ILE A 151 -16.59 27.72 -31.20
C ILE A 151 -15.95 27.62 -29.81
N PRO A 152 -16.74 27.53 -28.73
CA PRO A 152 -16.18 27.27 -27.40
C PRO A 152 -15.42 25.95 -27.34
N PHE A 153 -14.26 25.93 -26.68
CA PHE A 153 -13.43 24.72 -26.54
C PHE A 153 -14.18 23.53 -25.95
N LEU A 154 -15.03 23.76 -24.95
CA LEU A 154 -15.82 22.69 -24.32
C LEU A 154 -16.75 21.96 -25.30
N LEU A 155 -17.20 22.66 -26.34
CA LEU A 155 -18.02 22.06 -27.39
C LEU A 155 -17.14 21.25 -28.34
N TRP A 156 -16.04 21.83 -28.79
CA TRP A 156 -15.09 21.17 -29.67
C TRP A 156 -14.47 19.92 -29.01
N GLU A 157 -14.15 19.98 -27.72
CA GLU A 157 -13.66 18.84 -26.93
C GLU A 157 -14.64 17.66 -26.93
N ARG A 158 -15.95 17.94 -27.04
CA ARG A 158 -17.02 16.93 -27.00
C ARG A 158 -17.41 16.39 -28.38
N PHE A 159 -17.36 17.22 -29.42
CA PHE A 159 -17.93 16.88 -30.74
C PHE A 159 -16.98 17.09 -31.92
N GLY A 160 -15.83 17.75 -31.73
CA GLY A 160 -14.85 17.98 -32.78
C GLY A 160 -14.00 16.74 -33.02
N GLU A 161 -13.70 16.44 -34.30
CA GLU A 161 -12.77 15.38 -34.63
C GLU A 161 -11.33 15.76 -34.25
N ARG A 162 -10.55 14.76 -33.83
CA ARG A 162 -9.14 14.95 -33.43
C ARG A 162 -8.19 15.11 -34.64
N SER A 163 -8.70 14.98 -35.86
CA SER A 163 -7.95 14.91 -37.13
C SER A 163 -7.58 16.28 -37.73
N ASP A 164 -8.19 17.37 -37.25
CA ASP A 164 -8.22 18.65 -37.95
C ASP A 164 -6.84 19.33 -38.07
N GLY A 165 -6.36 19.44 -39.30
CA GLY A 165 -5.26 20.34 -39.66
C GLY A 165 -5.71 21.81 -39.59
N GLY A 166 -4.88 22.69 -39.02
CA GLY A 166 -5.14 24.13 -39.01
C GLY A 166 -6.00 24.68 -37.86
N VAL A 167 -6.24 23.89 -36.80
CA VAL A 167 -6.93 24.35 -35.60
C VAL A 167 -6.10 25.40 -34.85
N LEU A 168 -6.74 26.53 -34.51
CA LEU A 168 -6.15 27.57 -33.66
C LEU A 168 -6.96 27.78 -32.39
N PHE A 169 -6.28 28.09 -31.28
CA PHE A 169 -6.89 28.42 -30.01
C PHE A 169 -6.69 29.89 -29.66
N SER A 170 -7.71 30.52 -29.06
CA SER A 170 -7.60 31.86 -28.49
C SER A 170 -8.39 31.99 -27.19
N LEU A 171 -8.15 33.07 -26.45
CA LEU A 171 -9.03 33.46 -25.35
C LEU A 171 -10.16 34.36 -25.88
N ARG A 172 -11.33 34.30 -25.22
CA ARG A 172 -12.50 35.12 -25.56
C ARG A 172 -12.20 36.61 -25.64
N ASN A 173 -11.39 37.11 -24.70
CA ASN A 173 -11.04 38.53 -24.59
C ASN A 173 -9.84 38.92 -25.46
N TYR A 174 -9.21 37.95 -26.14
CA TYR A 174 -8.04 38.14 -27.02
C TYR A 174 -8.19 37.26 -28.27
N PRO A 175 -9.25 37.42 -29.08
CA PRO A 175 -9.54 36.58 -30.24
C PRO A 175 -8.48 36.67 -31.36
N GLU A 176 -7.69 37.74 -31.39
CA GLU A 176 -6.56 37.97 -32.27
C GLU A 176 -5.30 37.20 -31.87
N ALA A 177 -5.14 36.86 -30.59
CA ALA A 177 -3.98 36.15 -30.05
C ALA A 177 -4.15 34.62 -30.25
N ARG A 178 -4.13 34.20 -31.52
CA ARG A 178 -4.34 32.82 -31.94
C ARG A 178 -3.07 31.97 -31.80
N GLN A 179 -3.24 30.70 -31.45
CA GLN A 179 -2.14 29.77 -31.25
C GLN A 179 -2.46 28.43 -31.89
N GLU A 180 -1.49 27.88 -32.63
CA GLU A 180 -1.65 26.60 -33.29
C GLU A 180 -1.85 25.47 -32.29
N ARG A 181 -2.70 24.50 -32.64
CA ARG A 181 -2.96 23.34 -31.81
C ARG A 181 -1.69 22.56 -31.48
N THR A 182 -0.85 22.28 -32.49
CA THR A 182 0.35 21.47 -32.29
C THR A 182 1.60 22.31 -32.45
N LEU A 183 2.39 22.44 -31.38
CA LEU A 183 3.70 23.08 -31.44
C LEU A 183 4.74 22.04 -31.86
N ARG A 184 5.55 22.35 -32.87
CA ARG A 184 6.62 21.49 -33.40
C ARG A 184 7.90 22.31 -33.58
N TRP A 185 9.05 21.64 -33.56
CA TRP A 185 10.34 22.22 -33.92
C TRP A 185 10.61 23.57 -33.21
N GLU A 186 10.96 24.61 -33.96
CA GLU A 186 11.28 25.96 -33.45
C GLU A 186 10.20 26.54 -32.54
N LYS A 187 8.91 26.33 -32.84
CA LYS A 187 7.81 26.80 -31.97
C LYS A 187 7.76 26.07 -30.64
N LEU A 188 8.06 24.77 -30.64
CA LEU A 188 8.15 24.00 -29.40
C LEU A 188 9.37 24.45 -28.58
N GLU A 189 10.53 24.66 -29.20
CA GLU A 189 11.73 25.17 -28.51
C GLU A 189 11.50 26.57 -27.92
N ALA A 190 10.87 27.46 -28.69
CA ALA A 190 10.49 28.79 -28.24
C ALA A 190 9.54 28.71 -27.04
N PHE A 191 8.52 27.85 -27.11
CA PHE A 191 7.60 27.67 -25.99
C PHE A 191 8.29 27.14 -24.73
N LEU A 192 9.17 26.15 -24.87
CA LEU A 192 9.98 25.63 -23.76
C LEU A 192 10.88 26.70 -23.14
N THR A 193 11.47 27.57 -23.96
CA THR A 193 12.28 28.70 -23.50
C THR A 193 11.43 29.64 -22.64
N VAL A 194 10.22 30.01 -23.10
CA VAL A 194 9.30 30.88 -22.33
C VAL A 194 8.88 30.22 -21.01
N VAL A 195 8.57 28.91 -21.04
CA VAL A 195 8.23 28.13 -19.84
C VAL A 195 9.40 28.13 -18.84
N ALA A 196 10.62 27.88 -19.29
CA ALA A 196 11.82 27.89 -18.46
C ALA A 196 12.06 29.28 -17.82
N CYS A 197 11.99 30.36 -18.62
CA CYS A 197 12.12 31.73 -18.10
C CYS A 197 11.02 32.09 -17.10
N TYR A 198 9.79 31.61 -17.30
CA TYR A 198 8.72 31.79 -16.32
C TYR A 198 9.01 31.02 -15.03
N LEU A 199 9.50 29.78 -15.12
CA LEU A 199 9.80 28.95 -13.96
C LEU A 199 10.92 29.52 -13.10
N THR A 200 11.88 30.23 -13.67
CA THR A 200 12.93 30.91 -12.91
C THR A 200 12.40 32.24 -12.39
N GLU A 201 12.02 33.16 -13.27
CA GLU A 201 11.88 34.59 -12.94
C GLU A 201 10.49 35.16 -13.25
N GLY A 202 9.53 34.29 -13.56
CA GLY A 202 8.14 34.64 -13.80
C GLY A 202 7.32 34.88 -12.52
N LYS A 203 6.41 35.85 -12.61
CA LYS A 203 5.29 36.12 -11.69
C LYS A 203 3.98 36.10 -12.48
N SER A 204 2.90 35.62 -11.85
CA SER A 204 1.57 35.63 -12.48
C SER A 204 0.66 36.72 -11.90
N THR A 205 -0.21 37.29 -12.73
CA THR A 205 -1.30 38.19 -12.32
C THR A 205 -2.64 37.50 -12.61
N ALA A 206 -3.77 38.19 -12.39
CA ALA A 206 -5.08 37.65 -12.76
C ALA A 206 -5.17 37.29 -14.26
N THR A 207 -4.67 38.17 -15.14
CA THR A 207 -4.89 38.10 -16.59
C THR A 207 -3.62 37.92 -17.43
N SER A 208 -2.43 37.95 -16.82
CA SER A 208 -1.15 37.86 -17.53
C SER A 208 -0.10 37.10 -16.72
N ILE A 209 0.99 36.74 -17.38
CA ILE A 209 2.26 36.43 -16.71
C ILE A 209 3.26 37.54 -17.02
N VAL A 210 4.20 37.77 -16.12
CA VAL A 210 5.26 38.77 -16.28
C VAL A 210 6.58 38.08 -15.96
N ILE A 211 7.56 38.21 -16.84
CA ILE A 211 8.89 37.61 -16.68
C ILE A 211 9.91 38.74 -16.58
N SER A 212 10.71 38.71 -15.51
CA SER A 212 11.78 39.67 -15.27
C SER A 212 13.12 39.07 -15.69
N GLN A 213 13.87 39.70 -16.59
CA GLN A 213 15.19 39.18 -17.01
C GLN A 213 16.26 40.26 -17.14
N ARG A 214 17.52 39.80 -17.07
CA ARG A 214 18.72 40.57 -17.43
C ARG A 214 18.75 40.78 -18.94
N ALA A 215 19.45 41.81 -19.39
CA ALA A 215 19.48 42.22 -20.81
C ALA A 215 19.80 41.08 -21.80
N GLU A 216 20.82 40.27 -21.52
CA GLU A 216 21.23 39.17 -22.42
C GLU A 216 20.17 38.06 -22.55
N ASN A 217 19.55 37.65 -21.43
CA ASN A 217 18.49 36.65 -21.44
C ASN A 217 17.15 37.21 -21.96
N LEU A 218 17.00 38.53 -21.99
CA LEU A 218 15.80 39.18 -22.53
C LEU A 218 15.72 39.03 -24.04
N GLU A 219 16.82 39.18 -24.78
CA GLU A 219 16.84 39.03 -26.24
C GLU A 219 16.37 37.62 -26.65
N LYS A 220 16.84 36.61 -25.91
CA LYS A 220 16.41 35.22 -26.08
C LYS A 220 14.91 35.03 -25.83
N LEU A 221 14.38 35.65 -24.78
CA LEU A 221 12.95 35.61 -24.48
C LEU A 221 12.12 36.35 -25.55
N GLU A 222 12.56 37.53 -25.98
CA GLU A 222 11.88 38.31 -27.02
C GLU A 222 11.85 37.57 -28.36
N SER A 223 12.97 36.95 -28.76
CA SER A 223 13.05 36.10 -29.96
C SER A 223 12.10 34.90 -29.88
N ALA A 224 12.05 34.21 -28.74
CA ALA A 224 11.11 33.10 -28.54
C ALA A 224 9.65 33.56 -28.63
N LEU A 225 9.33 34.77 -28.16
CA LEU A 225 7.97 35.32 -28.21
C LEU A 225 7.55 35.76 -29.61
N GLU A 226 8.50 36.25 -30.41
CA GLU A 226 8.29 36.55 -31.82
C GLU A 226 7.95 35.27 -32.61
N VAL A 227 8.70 34.19 -32.39
CA VAL A 227 8.43 32.87 -33.02
C VAL A 227 7.04 32.34 -32.67
N LEU A 228 6.56 32.59 -31.46
CA LEU A 228 5.22 32.20 -30.99
C LEU A 228 4.11 33.18 -31.39
N GLY A 229 4.45 34.30 -32.05
CA GLY A 229 3.48 35.35 -32.41
C GLY A 229 2.77 35.96 -31.20
N MET A 230 3.44 36.05 -30.05
CA MET A 230 2.83 36.55 -28.81
C MET A 230 2.93 38.07 -28.70
N GLY A 231 1.80 38.73 -28.42
CA GLY A 231 1.78 40.15 -28.08
C GLY A 231 2.40 40.42 -26.71
N THR A 232 3.40 41.30 -26.67
CA THR A 232 4.12 41.67 -25.45
C THR A 232 3.91 43.14 -25.10
N TRP A 233 4.15 43.48 -23.83
CA TRP A 233 4.42 44.85 -23.41
C TRP A 233 5.62 44.84 -22.48
N SER A 234 6.47 45.86 -22.60
CA SER A 234 7.66 46.00 -21.77
C SER A 234 7.56 47.22 -20.85
N SER A 235 8.12 47.10 -19.65
CA SER A 235 8.34 48.25 -18.76
C SER A 235 9.69 48.12 -18.04
N ALA A 236 10.33 49.25 -17.79
CA ALA A 236 11.59 49.32 -17.05
C ALA A 236 11.31 49.74 -15.61
N ASN A 237 11.67 48.89 -14.64
CA ASN A 237 11.60 49.23 -13.22
C ASN A 237 12.98 49.67 -12.73
N GLY A 238 13.21 50.99 -12.68
CA GLY A 238 14.39 51.59 -12.07
C GLY A 238 14.24 51.70 -10.55
N ARG A 239 14.60 50.66 -9.79
CA ARG A 239 14.80 50.78 -8.33
C ARG A 239 16.14 50.18 -7.91
N GLY A 240 17.15 51.05 -7.78
CA GLY A 240 18.18 50.99 -6.73
C GLY A 240 19.16 49.81 -6.68
N THR A 241 19.25 48.95 -7.71
CA THR A 241 20.31 47.95 -7.82
C THR A 241 21.02 48.11 -9.15
N SER A 242 22.33 47.84 -9.21
CA SER A 242 23.22 48.10 -10.35
C SER A 242 22.95 47.24 -11.60
N THR A 243 21.82 46.51 -11.65
CA THR A 243 21.43 45.63 -12.75
C THR A 243 20.08 46.08 -13.31
N VAL A 244 20.06 46.51 -14.57
CA VAL A 244 18.80 46.86 -15.27
C VAL A 244 18.04 45.57 -15.54
N VAL A 245 16.89 45.41 -14.88
CA VAL A 245 15.95 44.29 -15.10
C VAL A 245 14.76 44.84 -15.90
N ARG A 246 14.42 44.19 -17.02
CA ARG A 246 13.25 44.53 -17.83
C ARG A 246 12.16 43.48 -17.61
N GLU A 247 10.91 43.92 -17.62
CA GLU A 247 9.74 43.06 -17.45
C GLU A 247 9.03 42.88 -18.80
N VAL A 248 8.75 41.63 -19.18
CA VAL A 248 7.92 41.29 -20.34
C VAL A 248 6.60 40.71 -19.86
N GLY A 249 5.49 41.34 -20.22
CA GLY A 249 4.14 40.85 -19.92
C GLY A 249 3.55 40.06 -21.09
N LEU A 250 3.03 38.86 -20.80
CA LEU A 250 2.38 37.98 -21.77
C LEU A 250 0.89 37.77 -21.45
N ARG A 251 0.06 37.76 -22.49
CA ARG A 251 -1.39 37.48 -22.43
C ARG A 251 -1.76 36.38 -23.45
N GLY A 252 -2.99 35.90 -23.39
CA GLY A 252 -3.49 34.87 -24.30
C GLY A 252 -3.39 33.45 -23.77
N ILE A 253 -3.63 32.47 -24.64
CA ILE A 253 -3.80 31.06 -24.25
C ILE A 253 -2.52 30.43 -23.70
N LEU A 254 -1.35 30.70 -24.29
CA LEU A 254 -0.07 30.18 -23.78
C LEU A 254 0.24 30.69 -22.38
N ALA A 255 -0.04 31.96 -22.08
CA ALA A 255 0.10 32.50 -20.73
C ALA A 255 -0.83 31.79 -19.73
N CYS A 256 -2.06 31.46 -20.14
CA CYS A 256 -3.00 30.69 -19.33
C CYS A 256 -2.48 29.27 -19.04
N LEU A 257 -1.97 28.59 -20.07
CA LEU A 257 -1.39 27.24 -19.95
C LEU A 257 -0.15 27.24 -19.04
N ILE A 258 0.80 28.15 -19.26
CA ILE A 258 2.01 28.30 -18.44
C ILE A 258 1.62 28.51 -16.99
N LYS A 259 0.74 29.48 -16.71
CA LYS A 259 0.29 29.81 -15.35
C LYS A 259 -0.31 28.58 -14.64
N HIS A 260 -1.20 27.85 -15.32
CA HIS A 260 -1.85 26.68 -14.75
C HIS A 260 -0.87 25.54 -14.48
N HIS A 261 -0.08 25.17 -15.50
CA HIS A 261 0.78 23.99 -15.48
C HIS A 261 2.07 24.20 -14.68
N CYS A 262 2.58 25.43 -14.63
CA CYS A 262 3.82 25.76 -13.95
C CYS A 262 3.62 26.29 -12.53
N GLY A 263 2.43 26.75 -12.14
CA GLY A 263 2.15 27.32 -10.81
C GLY A 263 2.26 28.84 -10.75
N TYR A 264 1.71 29.46 -9.70
CA TYR A 264 1.47 30.91 -9.66
C TYR A 264 2.56 31.68 -8.90
N THR A 265 3.02 31.12 -7.79
CA THR A 265 4.01 31.71 -6.88
C THR A 265 5.31 30.90 -6.86
N ALA A 266 6.42 31.49 -6.40
CA ALA A 266 7.73 30.83 -6.34
C ALA A 266 7.72 29.48 -5.57
N SER A 267 6.88 29.34 -4.54
CA SER A 267 6.71 28.10 -3.76
C SER A 267 5.83 27.04 -4.45
N GLU A 268 5.00 27.45 -5.40
CA GLU A 268 4.11 26.57 -6.17
C GLU A 268 4.71 26.11 -7.49
N LYS A 269 5.79 26.77 -7.94
CA LYS A 269 6.42 26.49 -9.24
C LYS A 269 6.75 25.02 -9.41
N ARG A 270 6.51 24.45 -10.59
CA ARG A 270 6.78 23.04 -10.90
C ARG A 270 7.06 22.86 -12.39
N ILE A 271 7.91 21.90 -12.74
CA ILE A 271 8.07 21.50 -14.15
C ILE A 271 6.74 20.88 -14.61
N PRO A 272 6.18 21.33 -15.73
CA PRO A 272 4.91 20.80 -16.22
C PRO A 272 5.11 19.39 -16.82
N TYR A 273 4.10 18.53 -16.69
CA TYR A 273 4.24 17.09 -16.99
C TYR A 273 4.69 16.81 -18.43
N PHE A 274 4.21 17.60 -19.39
CA PHE A 274 4.48 17.39 -20.81
C PHE A 274 5.97 17.48 -21.14
N VAL A 275 6.78 18.21 -20.35
CA VAL A 275 8.24 18.27 -20.54
C VAL A 275 8.88 16.88 -20.45
N TYR A 276 8.35 16.00 -19.59
CA TYR A 276 8.87 14.64 -19.44
C TYR A 276 8.47 13.74 -20.61
N ASP A 277 7.35 14.03 -21.27
CA ASP A 277 6.86 13.29 -22.42
C ASP A 277 7.62 13.64 -23.70
N LEU A 278 8.33 14.77 -23.73
CA LEU A 278 9.09 15.20 -24.90
C LEU A 278 10.33 14.34 -25.15
N SER A 279 10.78 14.33 -26.41
CA SER A 279 12.01 13.67 -26.80
C SER A 279 13.24 14.26 -26.10
N ARG A 280 14.31 13.47 -26.08
CA ARG A 280 15.56 13.79 -25.37
C ARG A 280 16.14 15.17 -25.76
N PRO A 281 16.21 15.59 -27.05
CA PRO A 281 16.70 16.92 -27.42
C PRO A 281 15.92 18.07 -26.78
N PHE A 282 14.58 18.01 -26.77
CA PHE A 282 13.75 19.05 -26.15
C PHE A 282 13.89 19.07 -24.63
N ARG A 283 14.02 17.90 -23.98
CA ARG A 283 14.33 17.81 -22.54
C ARG A 283 15.69 18.42 -22.20
N GLU A 284 16.72 18.18 -23.03
CA GLU A 284 18.06 18.78 -22.85
C GLU A 284 18.03 20.30 -23.04
N LYS A 285 17.34 20.78 -24.09
CA LYS A 285 17.14 22.20 -24.35
C LYS A 285 16.43 22.90 -23.19
N PHE A 286 15.34 22.32 -22.71
CA PHE A 286 14.59 22.86 -21.57
C PHE A 286 15.43 22.89 -20.29
N LEU A 287 16.21 21.84 -20.02
CA LEU A 287 17.14 21.81 -18.89
C LEU A 287 18.17 22.93 -19.00
N GLN A 288 18.74 23.15 -20.18
CA GLN A 288 19.71 24.22 -20.42
C GLN A 288 19.10 25.59 -20.14
N ASP A 289 17.94 25.90 -20.73
CA ASP A 289 17.26 27.18 -20.52
C ASP A 289 16.94 27.45 -19.05
N LEU A 290 16.54 26.40 -18.33
CA LEU A 290 16.22 26.48 -16.92
C LEU A 290 17.46 26.83 -16.07
N PHE A 291 18.62 26.25 -16.38
CA PHE A 291 19.87 26.51 -15.68
C PHE A 291 20.52 27.83 -16.10
N GLU A 292 20.30 28.32 -17.31
CA GLU A 292 20.72 29.67 -17.73
C GLU A 292 19.95 30.77 -16.99
N GLY A 293 18.70 30.50 -16.59
CA GLY A 293 17.89 31.44 -15.81
C GLY A 293 18.32 31.57 -14.35
N ASP A 294 18.19 30.49 -13.57
CA ASP A 294 18.42 30.49 -12.10
C ASP A 294 19.59 29.60 -11.65
N GLY A 295 20.25 28.93 -12.59
CA GLY A 295 21.39 28.07 -12.32
C GLY A 295 22.71 28.84 -12.27
N HIS A 296 23.75 28.14 -11.82
CA HIS A 296 25.13 28.61 -11.94
C HIS A 296 26.05 27.43 -12.22
N TYR A 297 27.13 27.67 -12.95
CA TYR A 297 28.20 26.70 -13.12
C TYR A 297 29.32 27.00 -12.14
N ASP A 298 29.73 26.00 -11.36
CA ASP A 298 30.90 26.04 -10.48
C ASP A 298 32.09 25.38 -11.19
N PRO A 299 33.04 26.17 -11.74
CA PRO A 299 34.16 25.62 -12.49
C PRO A 299 35.15 24.85 -11.62
N LYS A 300 35.22 25.11 -10.30
CA LYS A 300 36.13 24.39 -9.40
C LYS A 300 35.61 23.00 -9.09
N ALA A 301 34.30 22.87 -8.90
CA ALA A 301 33.64 21.61 -8.61
C ALA A 301 33.14 20.87 -9.86
N HIS A 302 33.27 21.47 -11.05
CA HIS A 302 32.75 20.96 -12.33
C HIS A 302 31.29 20.51 -12.23
N ARG A 303 30.43 21.38 -11.71
CA ARG A 303 29.01 21.08 -11.48
C ARG A 303 28.11 22.28 -11.75
N TYR A 304 26.88 22.01 -12.13
CA TYR A 304 25.82 23.01 -12.20
C TYR A 304 25.00 22.98 -10.93
N GLY A 305 24.72 24.15 -10.35
CA GLY A 305 23.87 24.29 -9.17
C GLY A 305 22.57 25.02 -9.49
N PHE A 306 21.45 24.48 -9.03
CA PHE A 306 20.12 25.07 -9.10
C PHE A 306 19.53 25.12 -7.69
N SER A 307 18.78 26.16 -7.33
CA SER A 307 18.13 26.20 -6.00
C SER A 307 16.72 26.74 -6.09
N SER A 308 15.78 26.12 -5.37
CA SER A 308 14.40 26.56 -5.34
C SER A 308 13.81 26.46 -3.93
N LYS A 309 12.82 27.32 -3.66
CA LYS A 309 11.92 27.23 -2.51
C LYS A 309 10.77 26.24 -2.75
N SER A 310 10.48 25.90 -4.00
CA SER A 310 9.44 24.93 -4.33
C SER A 310 10.02 23.51 -4.30
N ARG A 311 9.50 22.69 -3.38
CA ARG A 311 9.81 21.26 -3.32
C ARG A 311 9.36 20.52 -4.59
N LYS A 312 8.26 20.95 -5.21
CA LYS A 312 7.77 20.41 -6.49
C LYS A 312 8.74 20.72 -7.62
N MET A 313 9.30 21.93 -7.65
CA MET A 313 10.32 22.33 -8.62
C MET A 313 11.58 21.50 -8.45
N THR A 314 12.11 21.39 -7.23
CA THR A 314 13.30 20.59 -6.94
C THR A 314 13.10 19.12 -7.34
N SER A 315 11.97 18.52 -6.96
CA SER A 315 11.63 17.15 -7.36
C SER A 315 11.51 17.01 -8.88
N GLY A 316 10.91 18.01 -9.54
CA GLY A 316 10.74 18.01 -10.99
C GLY A 316 12.06 18.07 -11.73
N VAL A 317 13.00 18.92 -11.31
CA VAL A 317 14.35 19.00 -11.90
C VAL A 317 15.13 17.70 -11.66
N SER A 318 14.98 17.09 -10.48
CA SER A 318 15.55 15.76 -10.20
C SER A 318 15.03 14.69 -11.16
N LEU A 319 13.73 14.64 -11.42
CA LEU A 319 13.13 13.73 -12.41
C LEU A 319 13.61 14.02 -13.83
N LEU A 320 13.73 15.30 -14.20
CA LEU A 320 14.22 15.69 -15.53
C LEU A 320 15.67 15.22 -15.74
N LEU A 321 16.53 15.42 -14.74
CA LEU A 321 17.90 14.93 -14.77
C LEU A 321 17.98 13.40 -14.82
N ALA A 322 17.13 12.69 -14.06
CA ALA A 322 17.03 11.23 -14.14
C ALA A 322 16.57 10.75 -15.52
N SER A 323 15.61 11.45 -16.15
CA SER A 323 15.15 11.17 -17.52
C SER A 323 16.26 11.35 -18.56
N LEU A 324 17.24 12.20 -18.26
CA LEU A 324 18.40 12.48 -19.11
C LEU A 324 19.64 11.66 -18.71
N GLY A 325 19.51 10.74 -17.75
CA GLY A 325 20.61 9.92 -17.23
C GLY A 325 21.73 10.73 -16.56
N LYS A 326 21.42 11.92 -16.04
CA LYS A 326 22.40 12.84 -15.46
C LYS A 326 22.60 12.56 -13.97
N CYS A 327 23.85 12.58 -13.52
CA CYS A 327 24.20 12.39 -12.10
C CYS A 327 23.94 13.66 -11.28
N PHE A 328 23.17 13.55 -10.19
CA PHE A 328 22.85 14.70 -9.35
C PHE A 328 22.77 14.39 -7.87
N VAL A 329 22.95 15.43 -7.05
CA VAL A 329 22.87 15.43 -5.59
C VAL A 329 21.91 16.52 -5.15
N LEU A 330 21.11 16.24 -4.12
CA LEU A 330 20.27 17.21 -3.43
C LEU A 330 20.89 17.56 -2.07
N ALA A 331 21.07 18.84 -1.79
CA ALA A 331 21.60 19.33 -0.53
C ALA A 331 20.81 20.56 -0.04
N PRO A 332 20.44 20.65 1.24
CA PRO A 332 19.80 21.83 1.79
C PRO A 332 20.76 23.03 1.73
N LYS A 333 20.32 24.15 1.14
CA LYS A 333 21.12 25.38 1.02
C LYS A 333 20.90 26.31 2.21
N ASP A 334 19.64 26.43 2.65
CA ASP A 334 19.26 27.16 3.87
C ASP A 334 18.18 26.36 4.60
N ARG A 335 18.57 25.74 5.72
CA ARG A 335 17.69 24.89 6.55
C ARG A 335 16.51 25.66 7.16
N ARG A 336 16.66 26.97 7.42
CA ARG A 336 15.60 27.78 8.05
C ARG A 336 14.55 28.24 7.03
N LYS A 337 14.94 28.38 5.76
CA LYS A 337 14.07 28.86 4.68
C LYS A 337 13.52 27.76 3.76
N GLY A 338 13.84 26.49 4.05
CA GLY A 338 13.37 25.34 3.26
C GLY A 338 13.86 25.34 1.82
N VAL A 339 15.04 25.93 1.54
CA VAL A 339 15.59 26.03 0.19
C VAL A 339 16.47 24.81 -0.09
N TYR A 340 16.09 24.02 -1.09
CA TYR A 340 16.89 22.89 -1.56
C TYR A 340 17.78 23.30 -2.73
N GLY A 341 19.06 23.00 -2.61
CA GLY A 341 20.02 23.04 -3.70
C GLY A 341 20.08 21.70 -4.41
N LEU A 342 20.10 21.74 -5.73
CA LEU A 342 20.34 20.62 -6.62
C LEU A 342 21.67 20.86 -7.32
N PHE A 343 22.52 19.84 -7.34
CA PHE A 343 23.82 19.89 -8.01
C PHE A 343 23.91 18.77 -9.04
N TYR A 344 23.99 19.14 -10.31
CA TYR A 344 24.20 18.23 -11.43
C TYR A 344 25.69 18.19 -11.79
N TYR A 345 26.24 16.99 -11.94
CA TYR A 345 27.64 16.74 -12.31
C TYR A 345 27.68 16.14 -13.71
N PRO A 346 28.12 16.90 -14.74
CA PRO A 346 28.30 16.38 -16.09
C PRO A 346 29.30 15.21 -16.13
N GLU A 347 30.40 15.36 -15.40
CA GLU A 347 31.48 14.38 -15.31
C GLU A 347 31.78 14.10 -13.83
N PRO A 348 31.01 13.20 -13.19
CA PRO A 348 31.21 12.89 -11.78
C PRO A 348 32.54 12.17 -11.57
N LYS A 349 33.42 12.75 -10.74
CA LYS A 349 34.72 12.13 -10.37
C LYS A 349 34.59 10.78 -9.68
N ARG A 350 33.43 10.50 -9.06
CA ARG A 350 33.07 9.24 -8.42
C ARG A 350 31.61 8.95 -8.71
N ARG A 351 31.31 7.73 -9.15
CA ARG A 351 29.94 7.22 -9.25
C ARG A 351 29.61 6.39 -8.02
N TRP A 352 28.35 6.47 -7.59
CA TRP A 352 27.86 5.55 -6.58
C TRP A 352 27.58 4.17 -7.22
N PRO A 353 27.57 3.08 -6.44
CA PRO A 353 27.11 1.79 -6.94
C PRO A 353 25.72 1.90 -7.58
N GLU A 354 25.52 1.24 -8.71
CA GLU A 354 24.29 1.25 -9.49
C GLU A 354 23.90 -0.19 -9.84
N GLU A 355 22.60 -0.45 -9.89
CA GLU A 355 22.03 -1.71 -10.39
C GLU A 355 20.87 -1.35 -11.32
N GLY A 356 21.03 -1.67 -12.61
CA GLY A 356 20.08 -1.31 -13.65
C GLY A 356 19.81 0.20 -13.69
N ASP A 357 18.60 0.60 -13.31
CA ASP A 357 18.13 1.99 -13.35
C ASP A 357 18.23 2.71 -11.99
N PHE A 358 18.78 2.05 -10.98
CA PHE A 358 18.80 2.50 -9.59
C PHE A 358 20.22 2.66 -9.06
N VAL A 359 20.37 3.49 -8.02
CA VAL A 359 21.67 3.93 -7.47
C VAL A 359 21.66 3.91 -5.95
N ALA A 360 22.82 3.59 -5.37
CA ALA A 360 23.06 3.63 -3.94
C ALA A 360 23.22 5.09 -3.49
N ALA A 361 22.15 5.71 -2.99
CA ALA A 361 22.17 7.06 -2.46
C ALA A 361 22.70 7.06 -1.01
N PRO A 362 23.88 7.64 -0.74
CA PRO A 362 24.42 7.68 0.61
C PRO A 362 23.48 8.34 1.61
N VAL A 363 23.39 7.77 2.81
CA VAL A 363 22.65 8.34 3.95
C VAL A 363 23.59 9.26 4.71
N TYR A 364 23.23 10.52 4.87
CA TYR A 364 24.06 11.51 5.56
C TYR A 364 23.63 11.73 7.02
N GLU A 365 22.34 11.71 7.31
CA GLU A 365 21.81 11.89 8.66
C GLU A 365 20.55 11.02 8.83
N VAL A 366 20.34 10.50 10.04
CA VAL A 366 19.11 9.86 10.48
C VAL A 366 18.76 10.46 11.83
N TYR A 367 17.55 11.01 11.96
CA TYR A 367 17.08 11.55 13.22
C TYR A 367 15.57 11.42 13.35
N GLU A 368 15.09 11.39 14.58
CA GLU A 368 13.67 11.37 14.88
C GLU A 368 13.05 12.76 14.67
N GLU A 369 11.86 12.79 14.07
CA GLU A 369 11.06 14.01 13.90
C GLU A 369 9.58 13.68 14.15
N LEU A 370 8.86 14.64 14.75
CA LEU A 370 7.43 14.50 14.97
C LEU A 370 6.69 14.65 13.64
N TYR A 371 5.98 13.59 13.26
CA TYR A 371 5.09 13.60 12.12
C TYR A 371 3.83 14.41 12.48
N PRO A 372 3.54 15.49 11.72
CA PRO A 372 2.50 16.45 12.11
C PRO A 372 1.09 16.01 11.74
N HIS A 373 0.93 14.87 11.08
CA HIS A 373 -0.36 14.38 10.60
C HIS A 373 -0.79 13.13 11.35
N GLU A 374 -2.09 12.99 11.55
CA GLU A 374 -2.67 11.83 12.24
C GLU A 374 -2.72 10.57 11.35
N TRP A 375 -2.68 10.74 10.03
CA TRP A 375 -2.91 9.69 9.05
C TRP A 375 -1.77 9.61 8.04
N GLU A 376 -1.39 8.40 7.65
CA GLU A 376 -0.50 8.11 6.53
C GLU A 376 -1.23 7.27 5.46
N TYR A 377 -0.63 7.22 4.26
CA TYR A 377 -1.21 6.54 3.09
C TYR A 377 -0.19 5.58 2.49
N ASP A 378 -0.60 4.33 2.34
CA ASP A 378 0.14 3.30 1.64
C ASP A 378 -0.34 3.18 0.19
N ILE A 379 0.57 2.86 -0.72
CA ILE A 379 0.28 2.60 -2.13
C ILE A 379 0.65 1.16 -2.43
N SER A 380 -0.28 0.38 -2.98
CA SER A 380 -0.02 -0.94 -3.55
C SER A 380 0.02 -0.83 -5.07
N VAL A 381 0.92 -1.57 -5.72
CA VAL A 381 1.24 -1.48 -7.16
C VAL A 381 1.26 -2.86 -7.83
N GLU A 382 0.95 -2.91 -9.12
CA GLU A 382 0.99 -4.12 -9.98
C GLU A 382 2.40 -4.60 -10.28
N SER A 383 3.09 -5.08 -9.23
CA SER A 383 4.38 -5.78 -9.31
C SER A 383 4.45 -6.86 -8.24
N GLU A 384 5.17 -7.94 -8.52
CA GLU A 384 5.50 -9.01 -7.54
C GLU A 384 6.12 -8.45 -6.26
N THR A 385 6.87 -7.36 -6.40
CA THR A 385 7.64 -6.79 -5.30
C THR A 385 6.90 -5.68 -4.57
N GLU A 386 5.76 -5.21 -5.10
CA GLU A 386 4.99 -4.06 -4.57
C GLU A 386 5.85 -2.80 -4.32
N ASN A 387 6.99 -2.69 -5.03
CA ASN A 387 7.94 -1.62 -4.85
C ASN A 387 7.67 -0.43 -5.78
N PHE A 388 7.70 0.80 -5.24
CA PHE A 388 7.49 2.03 -6.01
C PHE A 388 8.47 3.14 -5.62
N VAL A 389 8.68 4.07 -6.54
CA VAL A 389 9.56 5.23 -6.39
C VAL A 389 8.77 6.41 -5.85
N GLY A 390 9.25 7.03 -4.78
CA GLY A 390 8.62 8.18 -4.14
C GLY A 390 9.61 9.13 -3.47
N GLY A 391 9.07 10.05 -2.66
CA GLY A 391 9.89 10.99 -1.89
C GLY A 391 10.67 12.01 -2.74
N LEU A 392 11.43 12.89 -2.08
CA LEU A 392 12.30 13.83 -2.78
C LEU A 392 13.55 13.07 -3.26
N GLY A 393 13.78 13.06 -4.58
CA GLY A 393 14.93 12.41 -5.21
C GLY A 393 14.74 10.93 -5.60
N GLY A 394 13.50 10.43 -5.58
CA GLY A 394 13.13 9.14 -6.14
C GLY A 394 13.63 7.94 -5.33
N ILE A 395 13.37 7.90 -4.04
CA ILE A 395 13.70 6.76 -3.17
C ILE A 395 12.75 5.59 -3.45
N LEU A 396 13.23 4.34 -3.37
CA LEU A 396 12.40 3.14 -3.51
C LEU A 396 11.69 2.80 -2.18
N PHE A 397 10.40 2.46 -2.26
CA PHE A 397 9.47 2.11 -1.16
C PHE A 397 8.72 0.81 -1.49
N HIS A 398 7.96 0.25 -0.54
CA HIS A 398 7.16 -0.99 -0.64
C HIS A 398 5.87 -0.90 0.17
N ASN A 399 4.78 -1.58 -0.26
CA ASN A 399 3.65 -1.99 0.60
C ASN A 399 2.82 -3.16 0.01
N SER A 400 2.63 -4.29 0.74
CA SER A 400 1.69 -5.36 0.35
C SER A 400 0.43 -5.38 1.23
N PRO A 401 -0.80 -5.43 0.67
CA PRO A 401 -2.00 -5.61 1.47
C PRO A 401 -2.10 -7.04 2.04
N PHE A 402 -2.64 -7.16 3.26
CA PHE A 402 -2.99 -8.44 3.86
C PHE A 402 -4.31 -8.94 3.26
N THR A 403 -4.32 -10.07 2.55
CA THR A 403 -5.53 -10.64 1.94
C THR A 403 -5.75 -12.12 2.33
N ASN A 404 -7.03 -12.52 2.43
CA ASN A 404 -7.46 -13.89 2.70
C ASN A 404 -8.54 -14.27 1.68
N ILE A 405 -8.56 -15.53 1.25
CA ILE A 405 -9.62 -16.09 0.42
C ILE A 405 -10.14 -17.38 1.06
N THR A 406 -11.44 -17.62 0.94
CA THR A 406 -12.07 -18.88 1.33
C THR A 406 -12.56 -19.54 0.06
N LEU A 407 -12.20 -20.81 -0.12
CA LEU A 407 -12.50 -21.60 -1.30
C LEU A 407 -13.48 -22.71 -0.89
N ASP A 408 -14.66 -22.66 -1.49
CA ASP A 408 -15.64 -23.73 -1.38
C ASP A 408 -15.36 -24.80 -2.45
N LEU A 409 -15.50 -26.07 -2.06
CA LEU A 409 -15.31 -27.21 -2.97
C LEU A 409 -16.61 -27.65 -3.63
N VAL A 410 -17.74 -27.23 -3.08
CA VAL A 410 -19.08 -27.52 -3.59
C VAL A 410 -19.92 -26.24 -3.52
N PRO A 411 -20.90 -26.06 -4.43
CA PRO A 411 -21.82 -24.94 -4.36
C PRO A 411 -22.51 -24.89 -2.97
N PRO A 412 -22.46 -23.74 -2.27
CA PRO A 412 -23.04 -23.65 -0.94
C PRO A 412 -24.57 -23.83 -1.02
N PRO A 413 -25.21 -24.49 -0.04
CA PRO A 413 -26.65 -24.78 -0.07
C PRO A 413 -27.54 -23.55 -0.30
N THR A 414 -27.10 -22.36 0.11
CA THR A 414 -27.83 -21.11 -0.06
C THR A 414 -27.79 -20.53 -1.47
N LEU A 415 -26.88 -20.98 -2.32
CA LEU A 415 -26.76 -20.53 -3.72
C LEU A 415 -27.00 -21.65 -4.72
N LYS A 416 -26.86 -22.91 -4.29
CA LYS A 416 -26.93 -24.09 -5.17
C LYS A 416 -28.12 -24.06 -6.13
N ASP A 417 -29.30 -23.72 -5.63
CA ASP A 417 -30.54 -23.73 -6.43
C ASP A 417 -30.88 -22.35 -7.03
N GLU A 418 -30.02 -21.34 -6.84
CA GLU A 418 -30.19 -19.99 -7.39
C GLU A 418 -29.63 -19.90 -8.83
N ALA A 419 -30.27 -19.10 -9.67
CA ALA A 419 -29.83 -18.83 -11.04
C ALA A 419 -28.47 -18.11 -11.05
N VAL A 420 -27.58 -18.53 -11.96
CA VAL A 420 -26.27 -17.88 -12.10
C VAL A 420 -26.39 -16.52 -12.79
N VAL A 421 -25.49 -15.60 -12.42
CA VAL A 421 -25.38 -14.28 -13.05
C VAL A 421 -24.12 -14.24 -13.92
N VAL A 422 -24.29 -14.08 -15.24
CA VAL A 422 -23.17 -13.99 -16.19
C VAL A 422 -23.30 -12.71 -17.01
N GLY A 423 -22.32 -11.82 -16.89
CA GLY A 423 -22.35 -10.51 -17.54
C GLY A 423 -23.39 -9.53 -16.96
N GLY A 424 -23.87 -9.79 -15.74
CA GLY A 424 -24.94 -9.02 -15.10
C GLY A 424 -26.36 -9.49 -15.43
N GLU A 425 -26.51 -10.55 -16.22
CA GLU A 425 -27.79 -11.15 -16.57
C GLU A 425 -27.98 -12.48 -15.84
N LEU A 426 -29.19 -12.71 -15.33
CA LEU A 426 -29.61 -14.02 -14.82
C LEU A 426 -29.69 -15.02 -15.97
N ARG A 427 -29.26 -16.25 -15.71
CA ARG A 427 -29.34 -17.37 -16.64
C ARG A 427 -30.36 -18.41 -16.15
N ASP A 428 -30.67 -19.40 -16.99
CA ASP A 428 -31.60 -20.47 -16.63
C ASP A 428 -30.90 -21.54 -15.77
N GLU A 429 -29.59 -21.69 -15.94
CA GLU A 429 -28.73 -22.59 -15.16
C GLU A 429 -28.55 -22.09 -13.72
N THR A 430 -28.45 -23.04 -12.79
CA THR A 430 -28.24 -22.80 -11.37
C THR A 430 -26.79 -22.96 -10.95
N TYR A 431 -26.34 -22.35 -9.84
CA TYR A 431 -24.96 -22.53 -9.35
C TYR A 431 -24.60 -24.00 -9.08
N GLY A 432 -25.60 -24.83 -8.75
CA GLY A 432 -25.44 -26.26 -8.52
C GLY A 432 -24.97 -27.05 -9.74
N GLU A 433 -25.12 -26.50 -10.95
CA GLU A 433 -24.73 -27.13 -12.21
C GLU A 433 -23.25 -26.89 -12.57
N PHE A 434 -22.56 -25.97 -11.88
CA PHE A 434 -21.18 -25.55 -12.17
C PHE A 434 -20.11 -26.18 -11.26
N GLN A 435 -20.34 -27.43 -10.83
CA GLN A 435 -19.37 -28.16 -9.99
C GLN A 435 -18.03 -28.37 -10.71
N GLU A 436 -18.05 -28.65 -12.02
CA GLU A 436 -16.84 -28.86 -12.83
C GLU A 436 -15.97 -27.60 -12.87
N GLU A 437 -16.56 -26.42 -13.02
CA GLU A 437 -15.86 -25.14 -13.01
C GLU A 437 -15.31 -24.79 -11.64
N MET A 438 -16.04 -25.10 -10.56
CA MET A 438 -15.53 -24.95 -9.19
C MET A 438 -14.31 -25.85 -8.96
N ASP A 439 -14.36 -27.10 -9.41
CA ASP A 439 -13.25 -28.04 -9.32
C ASP A 439 -12.05 -27.57 -10.16
N MET A 440 -12.28 -27.06 -11.37
CA MET A 440 -11.25 -26.46 -12.24
C MET A 440 -10.56 -25.28 -11.55
N LEU A 441 -11.31 -24.36 -10.95
CA LEU A 441 -10.77 -23.18 -10.26
C LEU A 441 -9.93 -23.57 -9.03
N ASN A 442 -10.44 -24.47 -8.19
CA ASN A 442 -9.73 -24.96 -7.01
C ASN A 442 -8.42 -25.67 -7.40
N ARG A 443 -8.46 -26.48 -8.46
CA ARG A 443 -7.27 -27.13 -9.02
C ARG A 443 -6.25 -26.12 -9.52
N ALA A 444 -6.65 -25.19 -10.39
CA ALA A 444 -5.76 -24.20 -10.97
C ALA A 444 -5.11 -23.33 -9.88
N PHE A 445 -5.89 -22.92 -8.87
CA PHE A 445 -5.38 -22.19 -7.72
C PHE A 445 -4.34 -23.00 -6.95
N ALA A 446 -4.63 -24.26 -6.64
CA ALA A 446 -3.70 -25.12 -5.91
C ALA A 446 -2.42 -25.40 -6.73
N GLU A 447 -2.52 -25.61 -8.04
CA GLU A 447 -1.35 -25.79 -8.93
C GLU A 447 -0.40 -24.59 -8.87
N VAL A 448 -0.92 -23.36 -8.99
CA VAL A 448 -0.14 -22.12 -8.87
C VAL A 448 0.49 -21.98 -7.48
N MET A 449 -0.27 -22.29 -6.42
CA MET A 449 0.25 -22.23 -5.04
C MET A 449 1.33 -23.30 -4.77
N ILE A 450 1.30 -24.45 -5.47
CA ILE A 450 2.35 -25.48 -5.40
C ILE A 450 3.61 -25.03 -6.14
N GLU A 451 3.45 -24.39 -7.30
CA GLU A 451 4.57 -23.89 -8.11
C GLU A 451 5.38 -22.84 -7.31
N GLY A 452 4.69 -21.86 -6.72
CA GLY A 452 5.31 -20.74 -6.03
C GLY A 452 5.78 -19.64 -6.99
N ASP A 453 6.62 -18.73 -6.50
CA ASP A 453 7.26 -17.72 -7.35
C ASP A 453 8.33 -18.33 -8.27
N ALA A 454 9.00 -17.51 -9.09
CA ALA A 454 10.07 -17.96 -10.00
C ALA A 454 11.27 -18.63 -9.29
N GLN A 455 11.37 -18.54 -7.96
CA GLN A 455 12.38 -19.19 -7.12
C GLN A 455 11.77 -20.25 -6.20
N GLU A 456 10.55 -20.69 -6.49
CA GLU A 456 9.74 -21.62 -5.70
C GLU A 456 9.46 -21.15 -4.27
N ARG A 457 9.45 -19.83 -4.01
CA ARG A 457 8.96 -19.29 -2.74
C ARG A 457 7.45 -19.42 -2.64
N PRO A 458 6.90 -19.59 -1.43
CA PRO A 458 5.46 -19.53 -1.23
C PRO A 458 4.94 -18.10 -1.45
N PHE A 459 3.74 -17.98 -1.98
CA PHE A 459 2.99 -16.73 -1.87
C PHE A 459 2.56 -16.51 -0.41
N THR A 460 2.88 -15.33 0.13
CA THR A 460 2.46 -14.96 1.49
C THR A 460 0.95 -14.64 1.54
N PHE A 461 0.45 -14.03 0.46
CA PHE A 461 -0.95 -13.65 0.28
C PHE A 461 -1.42 -13.99 -1.14
N PRO A 462 -2.73 -14.28 -1.33
CA PRO A 462 -3.74 -14.39 -0.29
C PRO A 462 -3.53 -15.63 0.58
N ILE A 463 -4.00 -15.59 1.82
CA ILE A 463 -4.07 -16.80 2.67
C ILE A 463 -5.32 -17.60 2.27
N PRO A 464 -5.18 -18.85 1.79
CA PRO A 464 -6.33 -19.65 1.41
C PRO A 464 -6.90 -20.44 2.61
N THR A 465 -8.21 -20.63 2.59
CA THR A 465 -8.99 -21.36 3.59
C THR A 465 -9.94 -22.33 2.92
N TYR A 466 -10.02 -23.57 3.40
CA TYR A 466 -10.99 -24.58 2.94
C TYR A 466 -11.89 -25.04 4.09
N ASN A 467 -13.18 -25.14 3.79
CA ASN A 467 -14.19 -25.60 4.73
C ASN A 467 -14.26 -27.14 4.72
N VAL A 468 -14.19 -27.78 5.89
CA VAL A 468 -14.30 -29.23 6.08
C VAL A 468 -15.62 -29.52 6.78
N SER A 469 -16.66 -29.82 6.00
CA SER A 469 -18.02 -30.10 6.45
C SER A 469 -18.32 -31.60 6.53
N LYS A 470 -19.51 -31.95 7.03
CA LYS A 470 -19.94 -33.36 7.18
C LYS A 470 -20.08 -34.10 5.85
N ASP A 471 -20.36 -33.36 4.78
CA ASP A 471 -20.49 -33.83 3.40
C ASP A 471 -19.19 -33.68 2.59
N PHE A 472 -18.07 -33.35 3.23
CA PHE A 472 -16.78 -33.19 2.57
C PHE A 472 -16.38 -34.47 1.83
N ASN A 473 -16.32 -34.41 0.50
CA ASN A 473 -15.94 -35.54 -0.34
C ASN A 473 -14.43 -35.75 -0.30
N TRP A 474 -13.96 -36.57 0.64
CA TRP A 474 -12.54 -36.91 0.78
C TRP A 474 -11.92 -37.49 -0.48
N ASP A 475 -12.70 -38.09 -1.36
CA ASP A 475 -12.24 -38.76 -2.58
C ASP A 475 -12.34 -37.87 -3.83
N ASN A 476 -12.64 -36.57 -3.69
CA ASN A 476 -12.53 -35.60 -4.79
C ASN A 476 -11.06 -35.50 -5.26
N PRO A 477 -10.76 -35.77 -6.54
CA PRO A 477 -9.39 -35.70 -7.08
C PRO A 477 -8.74 -34.31 -7.00
N VAL A 478 -9.52 -33.23 -6.95
CA VAL A 478 -9.00 -31.86 -6.75
C VAL A 478 -8.27 -31.73 -5.42
N LEU A 479 -8.70 -32.47 -4.40
CA LEU A 479 -8.09 -32.43 -3.08
C LEU A 479 -6.64 -32.93 -3.06
N ASP A 480 -6.22 -33.75 -4.02
CA ASP A 480 -4.82 -34.19 -4.10
C ASP A 480 -3.88 -33.00 -4.29
N PHE A 481 -4.31 -31.96 -5.04
CA PHE A 481 -3.58 -30.70 -5.18
C PHE A 481 -3.64 -29.86 -3.90
N VAL A 482 -4.80 -29.78 -3.26
CA VAL A 482 -4.97 -29.04 -1.98
C VAL A 482 -4.05 -29.63 -0.89
N PHE A 483 -4.05 -30.95 -0.74
CA PHE A 483 -3.14 -31.63 0.18
C PHE A 483 -1.69 -31.58 -0.30
N GLY A 484 -1.44 -31.46 -1.61
CA GLY A 484 -0.13 -31.21 -2.21
C GLY A 484 0.48 -29.87 -1.81
N MET A 485 -0.28 -28.77 -1.91
CA MET A 485 0.18 -27.45 -1.41
C MET A 485 0.33 -27.44 0.10
N THR A 486 -0.54 -28.15 0.83
CA THR A 486 -0.46 -28.26 2.29
C THR A 486 0.81 -28.99 2.70
N ALA A 487 1.11 -30.10 2.04
CA ALA A 487 2.34 -30.84 2.25
C ALA A 487 3.58 -29.98 1.96
N LYS A 488 3.59 -29.23 0.86
CA LYS A 488 4.78 -28.45 0.44
C LYS A 488 5.00 -27.20 1.29
N TYR A 489 3.98 -26.38 1.47
CA TYR A 489 4.11 -25.04 2.07
C TYR A 489 3.29 -24.85 3.34
N GLY A 490 2.40 -25.79 3.69
CA GLY A 490 1.52 -25.67 4.85
C GLY A 490 0.34 -24.73 4.65
N VAL A 491 -0.07 -24.51 3.41
CA VAL A 491 -1.31 -23.82 3.02
C VAL A 491 -2.23 -24.83 2.34
N PRO A 492 -3.55 -24.80 2.55
CA PRO A 492 -4.34 -23.74 3.14
C PRO A 492 -4.56 -23.95 4.65
N TYR A 493 -5.40 -23.09 5.22
CA TYR A 493 -6.07 -23.37 6.49
C TYR A 493 -7.27 -24.30 6.28
N PHE A 494 -7.60 -25.08 7.30
CA PHE A 494 -8.80 -25.91 7.34
C PHE A 494 -9.75 -25.42 8.44
N ALA A 495 -10.99 -25.12 8.05
CA ALA A 495 -12.08 -24.79 8.97
C ALA A 495 -12.95 -26.02 9.23
N ASN A 496 -13.01 -26.46 10.48
CA ASN A 496 -13.74 -27.66 10.87
C ASN A 496 -15.22 -27.35 11.15
N PHE A 497 -16.09 -28.03 10.41
CA PHE A 497 -17.53 -28.02 10.60
C PHE A 497 -18.11 -29.43 10.85
N ILE A 498 -17.30 -30.49 10.86
CA ILE A 498 -17.76 -31.85 11.14
C ILE A 498 -18.31 -31.96 12.57
N ASN A 499 -17.50 -31.52 13.54
CA ASN A 499 -17.83 -31.54 14.96
C ASN A 499 -18.24 -30.15 15.48
N SER A 500 -18.88 -29.33 14.65
CA SER A 500 -19.35 -27.99 15.03
C SER A 500 -20.87 -27.90 15.02
N ASP A 501 -21.42 -27.09 15.92
CA ASP A 501 -22.83 -26.66 15.88
C ASP A 501 -23.08 -25.58 14.82
N MET A 502 -22.04 -25.12 14.12
CA MET A 502 -22.11 -24.18 13.00
C MET A 502 -22.02 -24.92 11.66
N LYS A 503 -22.69 -24.40 10.64
CA LYS A 503 -22.50 -24.81 9.23
C LYS A 503 -21.48 -23.91 8.53
N PRO A 504 -20.88 -24.32 7.40
CA PRO A 504 -20.02 -23.44 6.60
C PRO A 504 -20.69 -22.11 6.26
N GLU A 505 -21.98 -22.14 5.90
CA GLU A 505 -22.76 -20.92 5.63
C GLU A 505 -23.00 -20.03 6.86
N ASP A 506 -22.70 -20.51 8.07
CA ASP A 506 -22.83 -19.78 9.33
C ASP A 506 -21.51 -19.18 9.82
N ALA A 507 -20.37 -19.43 9.15
CA ALA A 507 -19.09 -18.86 9.56
C ALA A 507 -18.19 -18.46 8.39
N MET A 508 -17.51 -17.32 8.53
CA MET A 508 -16.44 -16.89 7.62
C MET A 508 -15.19 -16.57 8.42
N SER A 509 -14.03 -16.93 7.86
CA SER A 509 -12.71 -16.57 8.39
C SER A 509 -12.26 -15.24 7.82
N MET A 510 -12.21 -14.19 8.65
CA MET A 510 -11.68 -12.88 8.28
C MET A 510 -10.22 -12.77 8.77
N CYS A 511 -9.33 -12.26 7.92
CA CYS A 511 -7.90 -12.10 8.24
C CYS A 511 -7.24 -13.45 8.64
N CYS A 512 -6.28 -13.43 9.58
CA CYS A 512 -5.49 -14.60 9.98
C CYS A 512 -6.32 -15.76 10.58
N ARG A 513 -7.43 -15.47 11.29
CA ARG A 513 -8.20 -16.46 12.06
C ARG A 513 -9.57 -16.03 12.60
N LEU A 514 -10.07 -14.83 12.32
CA LEU A 514 -11.32 -14.32 12.93
C LEU A 514 -12.53 -15.12 12.40
N ARG A 515 -13.12 -16.00 13.22
CA ARG A 515 -14.33 -16.75 12.88
C ARG A 515 -15.54 -16.00 13.45
N ILE A 516 -16.50 -15.68 12.59
CA ILE A 516 -17.72 -14.94 12.97
C ILE A 516 -18.93 -15.86 12.88
N ASP A 517 -19.74 -15.96 13.95
CA ASP A 517 -21.05 -16.62 13.90
C ASP A 517 -22.08 -15.72 13.19
N ARG A 518 -22.43 -16.07 11.96
CA ARG A 518 -23.41 -15.31 11.15
C ARG A 518 -24.81 -15.35 11.74
N ARG A 519 -25.15 -16.26 12.65
CA ARG A 519 -26.48 -16.32 13.28
C ARG A 519 -26.73 -15.12 14.18
N GLU A 520 -25.70 -14.62 14.86
CA GLU A 520 -25.81 -13.40 15.66
C GLU A 520 -25.97 -12.15 14.77
N VAL A 521 -25.30 -12.13 13.62
CA VAL A 521 -25.41 -11.04 12.63
C VAL A 521 -26.75 -11.09 11.88
N LYS A 522 -27.24 -12.27 11.49
CA LYS A 522 -28.52 -12.47 10.80
C LYS A 522 -29.72 -12.00 11.64
N LYS A 523 -29.66 -12.10 12.98
CA LYS A 523 -30.68 -11.55 13.89
C LYS A 523 -30.86 -10.03 13.75
N ARG A 524 -29.89 -9.32 13.18
CA ARG A 524 -29.89 -7.86 12.98
C ARG A 524 -30.12 -7.41 11.53
N GLY A 525 -30.45 -8.33 10.62
CA GLY A 525 -30.86 -8.03 9.25
C GLY A 525 -29.69 -7.89 8.25
N GLY A 526 -29.31 -9.02 7.64
CA GLY A 526 -28.43 -9.05 6.46
C GLY A 526 -29.23 -8.90 5.16
N GLY A 527 -28.70 -8.16 4.18
CA GLY A 527 -29.43 -7.68 2.98
C GLY A 527 -29.98 -8.76 2.04
N LEU A 528 -30.88 -8.32 1.14
CA LEU A 528 -31.41 -9.10 0.02
C LEU A 528 -30.25 -9.59 -0.89
N PHE A 529 -30.40 -10.79 -1.48
CA PHE A 529 -29.49 -11.46 -2.44
C PHE A 529 -28.29 -12.24 -1.88
N ALA A 530 -28.45 -12.98 -0.78
CA ALA A 530 -27.36 -13.83 -0.26
C ALA A 530 -26.03 -13.06 -0.05
N ALA A 531 -26.10 -11.72 0.12
CA ALA A 531 -24.98 -10.87 0.40
C ALA A 531 -24.41 -11.28 1.76
N ASN A 532 -23.31 -12.05 1.69
CA ASN A 532 -22.51 -12.51 2.81
C ASN A 532 -22.24 -11.33 3.76
N PRO A 533 -22.28 -11.51 5.09
CA PRO A 533 -22.49 -10.40 5.99
C PRO A 533 -21.27 -9.48 5.88
N LEU A 534 -21.56 -8.22 5.60
CA LEU A 534 -20.60 -7.12 5.54
C LEU A 534 -20.15 -6.83 6.99
N THR A 535 -19.31 -7.71 7.52
CA THR A 535 -18.93 -7.81 8.94
C THR A 535 -17.41 -7.83 9.09
N GLY A 536 -16.95 -7.70 10.33
CA GLY A 536 -15.54 -7.65 10.71
C GLY A 536 -15.43 -7.25 12.19
N SER A 537 -14.28 -6.73 12.59
CA SER A 537 -14.07 -6.15 13.91
C SER A 537 -13.78 -4.66 13.80
N ILE A 538 -14.45 -3.84 14.62
CA ILE A 538 -14.14 -2.40 14.72
C ILE A 538 -12.76 -2.17 15.35
N GLY A 539 -12.24 -3.15 16.10
CA GLY A 539 -10.96 -3.10 16.76
C GLY A 539 -10.77 -4.24 17.76
N VAL A 540 -9.49 -4.49 18.09
CA VAL A 540 -9.08 -5.53 19.04
C VAL A 540 -8.36 -4.88 20.22
N VAL A 541 -8.74 -5.23 21.45
CA VAL A 541 -7.99 -4.93 22.67
C VAL A 541 -7.52 -6.24 23.30
N THR A 542 -6.21 -6.40 23.51
CA THR A 542 -5.63 -7.63 24.06
C THR A 542 -5.25 -7.46 25.52
N ILE A 543 -5.74 -8.37 26.37
CA ILE A 543 -5.44 -8.42 27.80
C ILE A 543 -4.11 -9.17 28.02
N ASN A 544 -3.19 -8.52 28.74
CA ASN A 544 -1.92 -9.11 29.15
C ASN A 544 -2.11 -9.93 30.43
N LEU A 545 -2.44 -11.22 30.27
CA LEU A 545 -2.71 -12.12 31.40
C LEU A 545 -1.48 -12.36 32.30
N PRO A 546 -0.24 -12.51 31.79
CA PRO A 546 0.95 -12.70 32.62
C PRO A 546 1.10 -11.66 33.73
N ARG A 547 0.84 -10.39 33.40
CA ARG A 547 0.88 -9.30 34.38
C ARG A 547 -0.22 -9.42 35.43
N ILE A 548 -1.41 -9.91 35.07
CA ILE A 548 -2.48 -10.16 36.05
C ILE A 548 -2.04 -11.28 36.99
N GLY A 549 -1.53 -12.40 36.44
CA GLY A 549 -1.07 -13.52 37.24
C GLY A 549 0.02 -13.14 38.23
N TYR A 550 0.99 -12.33 37.79
CA TYR A 550 2.08 -11.83 38.65
C TYR A 550 1.63 -10.89 39.77
N LEU A 551 0.57 -10.10 39.54
CA LEU A 551 0.12 -9.08 40.49
C LEU A 551 -0.98 -9.55 41.45
N SER A 552 -1.41 -10.81 41.35
CA SER A 552 -2.55 -11.34 42.11
C SER A 552 -2.06 -12.35 43.15
N GLU A 553 -2.52 -12.19 44.39
CA GLU A 553 -2.20 -13.11 45.49
C GLU A 553 -3.32 -14.12 45.75
N SER A 554 -4.54 -13.84 45.27
CA SER A 554 -5.70 -14.74 45.37
C SER A 554 -6.47 -14.85 44.06
N GLU A 555 -7.32 -15.86 43.96
CA GLU A 555 -8.18 -16.06 42.80
C GLU A 555 -9.15 -14.88 42.62
N GLU A 556 -9.74 -14.40 43.71
CA GLU A 556 -10.66 -13.26 43.70
C GLU A 556 -9.97 -12.02 43.12
N GLU A 557 -8.74 -11.75 43.54
CA GLU A 557 -7.95 -10.62 43.05
C GLU A 557 -7.62 -10.77 41.56
N PHE A 558 -7.30 -11.98 41.10
CA PHE A 558 -7.05 -12.27 39.68
C PHE A 558 -8.27 -11.89 38.82
N PHE A 559 -9.46 -12.35 39.21
CA PHE A 559 -10.70 -12.10 38.46
C PHE A 559 -11.17 -10.65 38.58
N GLU A 560 -10.95 -9.99 39.72
CA GLU A 560 -11.24 -8.56 39.88
C GLU A 560 -10.37 -7.72 38.92
N ARG A 561 -9.06 -7.98 38.87
CA ARG A 561 -8.13 -7.29 37.98
C ARG A 561 -8.46 -7.54 36.52
N LEU A 562 -8.76 -8.79 36.14
CA LEU A 562 -9.18 -9.16 34.80
C LEU A 562 -10.45 -8.44 34.39
N GLY A 563 -11.50 -8.49 35.22
CA GLY A 563 -12.78 -7.82 34.98
C GLY A 563 -12.61 -6.32 34.78
N ARG A 564 -11.85 -5.65 35.66
CA ARG A 564 -11.57 -4.22 35.55
C ARG A 564 -10.88 -3.85 34.23
N LEU A 565 -9.92 -4.65 33.77
CA LEU A 565 -9.25 -4.41 32.49
C LEU A 565 -10.16 -4.67 31.29
N MET A 566 -11.05 -5.67 31.38
CA MET A 566 -12.07 -5.90 30.37
C MET A 566 -13.08 -4.74 30.29
N ASP A 567 -13.45 -4.13 31.41
CA ASP A 567 -14.33 -2.95 31.43
C ASP A 567 -13.67 -1.77 30.71
N VAL A 568 -12.36 -1.56 30.93
CA VAL A 568 -11.58 -0.55 30.20
C VAL A 568 -11.53 -0.87 28.69
N ALA A 569 -11.35 -2.14 28.34
CA ALA A 569 -11.35 -2.59 26.94
C ALA A 569 -12.71 -2.32 26.27
N LYS A 570 -13.83 -2.61 26.94
CA LYS A 570 -15.18 -2.28 26.50
C LYS A 570 -15.32 -0.79 26.22
N VAL A 571 -14.98 0.07 27.18
CA VAL A 571 -15.07 1.54 27.03
C VAL A 571 -14.25 2.02 25.82
N SER A 572 -13.03 1.51 25.63
CA SER A 572 -12.18 1.84 24.49
C SER A 572 -12.83 1.47 23.15
N LEU A 573 -13.38 0.26 23.04
CA LEU A 573 -14.03 -0.24 21.83
C LEU A 573 -15.33 0.53 21.52
N GLU A 574 -16.13 0.85 22.53
CA GLU A 574 -17.35 1.67 22.38
C GLU A 574 -17.04 3.09 21.92
N ILE A 575 -15.97 3.71 22.45
CA ILE A 575 -15.48 5.01 21.94
C ILE A 575 -15.09 4.88 20.47
N LYS A 576 -14.34 3.83 20.12
CA LYS A 576 -13.92 3.62 18.73
C LYS A 576 -15.11 3.44 17.80
N ARG A 577 -16.13 2.67 18.20
CA ARG A 577 -17.38 2.46 17.43
C ARG A 577 -18.07 3.79 17.11
N LYS A 578 -18.23 4.66 18.10
CA LYS A 578 -18.81 6.00 17.92
C LYS A 578 -18.01 6.85 16.92
N VAL A 579 -16.69 6.77 16.99
CA VAL A 579 -15.78 7.52 16.09
C VAL A 579 -15.87 7.02 14.65
N VAL A 580 -15.81 5.70 14.42
CA VAL A 580 -15.86 5.14 13.06
C VAL A 580 -17.22 5.37 12.40
N GLU A 581 -18.32 5.30 13.17
CA GLU A 581 -19.66 5.63 12.66
C GLU A 581 -19.73 7.09 12.21
N ARG A 582 -19.29 8.04 13.05
CA ARG A 582 -19.27 9.48 12.70
C ARG A 582 -18.44 9.75 11.45
N PHE A 583 -17.25 9.16 11.37
CA PHE A 583 -16.35 9.34 10.22
C PHE A 583 -16.92 8.73 8.93
N THR A 584 -17.66 7.63 9.00
CA THR A 584 -18.37 7.10 7.83
C THR A 584 -19.48 8.05 7.39
N GLU A 585 -20.24 8.60 8.33
CA GLU A 585 -21.30 9.58 8.04
C GLU A 585 -20.74 10.83 7.34
N GLU A 586 -19.63 11.37 7.86
CA GLU A 586 -18.88 12.51 7.32
C GLU A 586 -18.13 12.22 6.00
N GLY A 587 -18.20 10.98 5.49
CA GLY A 587 -17.65 10.60 4.18
C GLY A 587 -16.15 10.26 4.16
N LEU A 588 -15.52 10.03 5.33
CA LEU A 588 -14.09 9.65 5.40
C LEU A 588 -13.83 8.17 4.99
N TYR A 589 -14.88 7.34 4.97
CA TYR A 589 -14.80 5.93 4.55
C TYR A 589 -15.75 5.65 3.36
N PRO A 590 -15.50 6.24 2.17
CA PRO A 590 -16.45 6.21 1.05
C PRO A 590 -16.73 4.79 0.55
N TYR A 591 -15.71 3.91 0.49
CA TYR A 591 -15.91 2.51 0.10
C TYR A 591 -16.75 1.74 1.13
N ALA A 592 -16.39 1.84 2.42
CA ALA A 592 -17.14 1.17 3.48
C ALA A 592 -18.59 1.68 3.55
N LYS A 593 -18.80 2.99 3.33
CA LYS A 593 -20.13 3.60 3.26
C LYS A 593 -21.01 2.96 2.19
N VAL A 594 -20.47 2.76 0.97
CA VAL A 594 -21.18 2.09 -0.13
C VAL A 594 -21.49 0.64 0.21
N TYR A 595 -20.48 -0.12 0.65
CA TYR A 595 -20.68 -1.54 0.96
C TYR A 595 -21.61 -1.75 2.17
N LEU A 596 -21.62 -0.85 3.16
CA LEU A 596 -22.43 -0.96 4.38
C LEU A 596 -23.76 -0.20 4.30
N GLU A 597 -24.13 0.36 3.15
CA GLU A 597 -25.37 1.15 2.99
C GLU A 597 -26.61 0.31 3.35
N GLY A 598 -26.64 -0.96 2.95
CA GLY A 598 -27.73 -1.87 3.30
C GLY A 598 -27.84 -2.12 4.82
N VAL A 599 -26.70 -2.21 5.52
CA VAL A 599 -26.67 -2.35 6.99
C VAL A 599 -27.15 -1.07 7.66
N LYS A 600 -26.73 0.09 7.15
CA LYS A 600 -27.20 1.40 7.63
C LYS A 600 -28.70 1.56 7.46
N ALA A 601 -29.23 1.15 6.32
CA ALA A 601 -30.67 1.22 6.03
C ALA A 601 -31.49 0.31 6.96
N SER A 602 -31.00 -0.87 7.32
CA SER A 602 -31.71 -1.82 8.19
C SER A 602 -31.57 -1.50 9.68
N THR A 603 -30.39 -1.08 10.14
CA THR A 603 -30.05 -0.93 11.57
C THR A 603 -29.95 0.52 12.05
N GLY A 604 -29.90 1.49 11.12
CA GLY A 604 -29.59 2.89 11.42
C GLY A 604 -28.10 3.18 11.66
N ARG A 605 -27.21 2.17 11.61
CA ARG A 605 -25.74 2.34 11.79
C ARG A 605 -24.95 1.56 10.73
N TYR A 606 -23.81 2.08 10.27
CA TYR A 606 -22.98 1.38 9.27
C TYR A 606 -22.29 0.16 9.87
N TRP A 607 -21.77 0.30 11.09
CA TRP A 607 -20.90 -0.71 11.71
C TRP A 607 -21.62 -1.66 12.68
N ASP A 608 -22.96 -1.74 12.65
CA ASP A 608 -23.74 -2.51 13.63
C ASP A 608 -23.41 -4.01 13.61
N ASN A 609 -23.16 -4.54 12.41
CA ASN A 609 -22.79 -5.93 12.19
C ASN A 609 -21.31 -6.24 12.50
N HIS A 610 -20.51 -5.30 13.01
CA HIS A 610 -19.09 -5.53 13.34
C HIS A 610 -18.87 -5.77 14.84
N PHE A 611 -17.96 -6.69 15.17
CA PHE A 611 -17.62 -7.07 16.55
C PHE A 611 -16.71 -6.04 17.24
N SER A 612 -16.88 -5.93 18.55
CA SER A 612 -15.93 -5.37 19.50
C SER A 612 -15.09 -6.51 20.08
N THR A 613 -13.83 -6.64 19.64
CA THR A 613 -13.04 -7.83 19.96
C THR A 613 -12.16 -7.60 21.18
N ILE A 614 -12.30 -8.47 22.17
CA ILE A 614 -11.39 -8.55 23.32
C ILE A 614 -10.64 -9.87 23.21
N GLY A 615 -9.32 -9.78 23.19
CA GLY A 615 -8.45 -10.95 23.11
C GLY A 615 -7.51 -11.06 24.30
N LEU A 616 -6.71 -12.11 24.31
CA LEU A 616 -5.76 -12.40 25.38
C LEU A 616 -4.44 -12.97 24.87
N ILE A 617 -3.42 -12.85 25.70
CA ILE A 617 -2.09 -13.41 25.48
C ILE A 617 -1.50 -13.96 26.78
N GLY A 618 -0.69 -15.02 26.67
CA GLY A 618 0.20 -15.49 27.74
C GLY A 618 -0.50 -16.22 28.87
N MET A 619 -1.52 -17.05 28.59
CA MET A 619 -2.18 -17.83 29.64
C MET A 619 -1.19 -18.70 30.41
N ASN A 620 -0.29 -19.38 29.69
CA ASN A 620 0.73 -20.22 30.31
C ASN A 620 1.58 -19.45 31.33
N GLU A 621 2.11 -18.29 30.94
CA GLU A 621 2.92 -17.48 31.84
C GLU A 621 2.07 -16.83 32.95
N ALA A 622 0.78 -16.55 32.72
CA ALA A 622 -0.13 -16.10 33.77
C ALA A 622 -0.29 -17.14 34.88
N LEU A 623 -0.47 -18.41 34.52
CA LEU A 623 -0.58 -19.53 35.47
C LEU A 623 0.74 -19.73 36.22
N LEU A 624 1.87 -19.70 35.52
CA LEU A 624 3.20 -19.82 36.15
C LEU A 624 3.44 -18.71 37.18
N ASN A 625 3.07 -17.47 36.86
CA ASN A 625 3.25 -16.34 37.77
C ASN A 625 2.26 -16.36 38.95
N PHE A 626 1.05 -16.90 38.75
CA PHE A 626 0.00 -16.87 39.77
C PHE A 626 0.06 -18.07 40.74
N MET A 627 0.23 -19.27 40.20
CA MET A 627 0.11 -20.52 40.97
C MET A 627 1.33 -21.45 40.83
N GLY A 628 2.35 -21.03 40.08
CA GLY A 628 3.58 -21.83 39.89
C GLY A 628 3.38 -23.10 39.06
N LYS A 629 2.22 -23.24 38.40
CA LYS A 629 1.84 -24.37 37.53
C LYS A 629 1.66 -23.87 36.11
N ASP A 630 1.99 -24.69 35.13
CA ASP A 630 1.85 -24.33 33.72
C ASP A 630 0.46 -24.69 33.18
N ILE A 631 0.20 -24.42 31.90
CA ILE A 631 -1.12 -24.72 31.31
C ILE A 631 -1.37 -26.22 31.08
N ALA A 632 -0.31 -27.03 31.01
CA ALA A 632 -0.40 -28.47 30.81
C ALA A 632 -0.70 -29.24 32.11
N ASP A 633 -0.36 -28.65 33.27
CA ASP A 633 -0.78 -29.16 34.58
C ASP A 633 -2.33 -29.21 34.69
N PRO A 634 -2.94 -30.28 35.22
CA PRO A 634 -4.40 -30.39 35.33
C PRO A 634 -5.07 -29.22 36.08
N GLU A 635 -4.43 -28.71 37.13
CA GLU A 635 -4.93 -27.54 37.87
C GLU A 635 -4.81 -26.24 37.07
N GLY A 636 -3.72 -26.07 36.32
CA GLY A 636 -3.52 -24.93 35.43
C GLY A 636 -4.49 -24.96 34.24
N TYR A 637 -4.76 -26.14 33.68
CA TYR A 637 -5.77 -26.37 32.66
C TYR A 637 -7.16 -25.90 33.12
N GLU A 638 -7.62 -26.41 34.26
CA GLU A 638 -8.93 -26.06 34.83
C GLU A 638 -9.04 -24.57 35.14
N PHE A 639 -7.98 -23.97 35.70
CA PHE A 639 -7.96 -22.54 35.96
C PHE A 639 -7.99 -21.72 34.65
N GLY A 640 -7.21 -22.11 33.64
CA GLY A 640 -7.24 -21.46 32.33
C GLY A 640 -8.62 -21.52 31.67
N VAL A 641 -9.31 -22.66 31.75
CA VAL A 641 -10.69 -22.82 31.28
C VAL A 641 -11.63 -21.90 32.06
N LYS A 642 -11.48 -21.82 33.38
CA LYS A 642 -12.24 -20.90 34.24
C LYS A 642 -12.04 -19.44 33.83
N VAL A 643 -10.81 -19.05 33.51
CA VAL A 643 -10.49 -17.70 33.00
C VAL A 643 -11.20 -17.41 31.69
N LEU A 644 -11.15 -18.31 30.69
CA LEU A 644 -11.87 -18.11 29.43
C LEU A 644 -13.39 -18.02 29.64
N LYS A 645 -13.97 -18.88 30.48
CA LYS A 645 -15.40 -18.83 30.81
C LYS A 645 -15.81 -17.51 31.46
N PHE A 646 -15.00 -17.00 32.40
CA PHE A 646 -15.22 -15.67 32.99
C PHE A 646 -15.20 -14.57 31.93
N MET A 647 -14.21 -14.59 31.02
CA MET A 647 -14.14 -13.61 29.95
C MET A 647 -15.37 -13.67 29.04
N ARG A 648 -15.81 -14.87 28.63
CA ARG A 648 -17.02 -15.04 27.81
C ARG A 648 -18.26 -14.47 28.49
N GLU A 649 -18.45 -14.75 29.77
CA GLU A 649 -19.59 -14.25 30.55
C GLU A 649 -19.58 -12.71 30.59
N ARG A 650 -18.41 -12.10 30.80
CA ARG A 650 -18.27 -10.63 30.73
C ARG A 650 -18.61 -10.06 29.37
N LEU A 651 -18.15 -10.70 28.28
CA LEU A 651 -18.51 -10.27 26.94
C LEU A 651 -20.01 -10.36 26.70
N TYR A 652 -20.66 -11.44 27.14
CA TYR A 652 -22.12 -11.58 27.04
C TYR A 652 -22.84 -10.44 27.77
N GLN A 653 -22.41 -10.10 28.99
CA GLN A 653 -22.94 -8.94 29.72
C GLN A 653 -22.77 -7.63 28.95
N TYR A 654 -21.60 -7.40 28.34
CA TYR A 654 -21.36 -6.21 27.53
C TYR A 654 -22.26 -6.14 26.30
N GLN A 655 -22.56 -7.28 25.64
CA GLN A 655 -23.52 -7.32 24.55
C GLN A 655 -24.91 -6.88 25.00
N GLN A 656 -25.37 -7.36 26.17
CA GLN A 656 -26.68 -6.99 26.72
C GLN A 656 -26.72 -5.51 27.16
N GLU A 657 -25.64 -4.99 27.70
CA GLU A 657 -25.55 -3.60 28.16
C GLU A 657 -25.50 -2.59 27.00
N THR A 658 -24.76 -2.92 25.94
CA THR A 658 -24.43 -1.96 24.86
C THR A 658 -25.25 -2.18 23.59
N ASP A 659 -25.90 -3.34 23.48
CA ASP A 659 -26.53 -3.82 22.25
C ASP A 659 -25.54 -3.84 21.06
N ASN A 660 -24.26 -4.09 21.31
CA ASN A 660 -23.25 -4.31 20.27
C ASN A 660 -22.70 -5.74 20.34
N LEU A 661 -22.19 -6.25 19.23
CA LEU A 661 -21.55 -7.58 19.17
C LEU A 661 -20.16 -7.56 19.81
N TYR A 662 -19.85 -8.58 20.62
CA TYR A 662 -18.55 -8.79 21.26
C TYR A 662 -18.08 -10.23 21.04
N ASN A 663 -16.78 -10.41 20.82
CA ASN A 663 -16.20 -11.75 20.69
C ASN A 663 -14.87 -11.88 21.41
N LEU A 664 -14.58 -13.12 21.81
CA LEU A 664 -13.34 -13.52 22.45
C LEU A 664 -12.37 -14.05 21.39
N GLU A 665 -11.22 -13.40 21.24
CA GLU A 665 -10.20 -13.78 20.26
C GLU A 665 -8.93 -14.31 20.93
N ALA A 666 -8.40 -15.41 20.41
CA ALA A 666 -7.00 -15.74 20.59
C ALA A 666 -6.22 -14.72 19.76
N THR A 667 -5.57 -13.71 20.35
CA THR A 667 -4.86 -12.65 19.61
C THR A 667 -3.60 -13.19 18.91
N PRO A 668 -3.41 -13.03 17.57
CA PRO A 668 -2.20 -13.50 16.87
C PRO A 668 -0.92 -12.92 17.47
N ALA A 669 -1.01 -11.66 17.90
CA ALA A 669 -0.06 -11.00 18.78
C ALA A 669 1.41 -11.00 18.31
N GLU A 670 1.68 -11.06 17.00
CA GLU A 670 3.04 -11.16 16.45
C GLU A 670 4.05 -10.20 17.09
N GLY A 671 3.72 -8.91 17.15
CA GLY A 671 4.55 -7.92 17.84
C GLY A 671 4.28 -7.80 19.35
N ALA A 672 3.07 -8.14 19.80
CA ALA A 672 2.68 -7.97 21.19
C ALA A 672 3.29 -9.03 22.12
N THR A 673 3.53 -10.26 21.63
CA THR A 673 4.18 -11.35 22.39
C THR A 673 5.53 -10.91 22.95
N TYR A 674 6.34 -10.32 22.07
CA TYR A 674 7.68 -9.83 22.38
C TYR A 674 7.64 -8.51 23.16
N ARG A 675 6.85 -7.54 22.66
CA ARG A 675 6.80 -6.20 23.25
C ARG A 675 6.31 -6.20 24.70
N LEU A 676 5.23 -6.96 24.99
CA LEU A 676 4.66 -6.99 26.34
C LEU A 676 5.61 -7.67 27.31
N ALA A 677 6.16 -8.83 26.95
CA ALA A 677 7.11 -9.56 27.79
C ALA A 677 8.35 -8.73 28.13
N ARG A 678 8.91 -7.98 27.18
CA ARG A 678 10.03 -7.06 27.44
C ARG A 678 9.68 -5.93 28.40
N LEU A 679 8.53 -5.28 28.18
CA LEU A 679 8.08 -4.20 29.06
C LEU A 679 7.81 -4.70 30.49
N ASP A 680 7.27 -5.92 30.60
CA ASP A 680 7.07 -6.57 31.89
C ASP A 680 8.38 -6.93 32.56
N LYS A 681 9.32 -7.58 31.89
CA LYS A 681 10.66 -7.84 32.43
C LYS A 681 11.41 -6.58 32.86
N THR A 682 11.21 -5.47 32.15
CA THR A 682 11.82 -4.19 32.54
C THR A 682 11.25 -3.65 33.85
N ARG A 683 9.94 -3.83 34.07
CA ARG A 683 9.22 -3.28 35.23
C ARG A 683 9.21 -4.23 36.44
N PHE A 684 9.18 -5.53 36.18
CA PHE A 684 9.09 -6.63 37.12
C PHE A 684 10.16 -7.66 36.73
N PRO A 685 11.43 -7.48 37.15
CA PRO A 685 12.55 -8.31 36.67
C PRO A 685 12.36 -9.83 36.89
N ASP A 686 11.66 -10.20 37.96
CA ASP A 686 11.36 -11.55 38.41
C ASP A 686 10.09 -12.15 37.79
N ILE A 687 9.29 -11.40 37.02
CA ILE A 687 8.12 -11.96 36.32
C ILE A 687 8.54 -13.09 35.38
N VAL A 688 7.82 -14.20 35.41
CA VAL A 688 8.08 -15.36 34.55
C VAL A 688 7.63 -15.07 33.12
N THR A 689 8.51 -15.33 32.16
CA THR A 689 8.27 -15.25 30.71
C THR A 689 8.83 -16.51 30.05
N ALA A 690 8.41 -16.80 28.81
CA ALA A 690 9.13 -17.76 27.96
C ALA A 690 10.42 -17.11 27.40
N GLY A 691 11.25 -17.88 26.68
CA GLY A 691 12.50 -17.38 26.11
C GLY A 691 13.65 -17.29 27.12
N ARG A 692 13.88 -18.34 27.93
CA ARG A 692 14.87 -18.30 29.03
C ARG A 692 16.30 -18.04 28.54
N ASP A 693 16.68 -18.64 27.43
CA ASP A 693 18.01 -18.56 26.82
C ASP A 693 18.04 -17.57 25.63
N GLY A 694 17.09 -16.65 25.56
CA GLY A 694 16.96 -15.69 24.47
C GLY A 694 16.16 -14.45 24.85
N GLU A 695 15.46 -13.89 23.87
CA GLU A 695 14.62 -12.72 24.08
C GLU A 695 13.27 -13.14 24.67
N PRO A 696 12.77 -12.45 25.71
CA PRO A 696 11.56 -12.86 26.40
C PRO A 696 10.34 -12.68 25.51
N TYR A 697 9.43 -13.64 25.57
CA TYR A 697 8.14 -13.59 24.88
C TYR A 697 7.03 -14.23 25.73
N TYR A 698 5.78 -13.93 25.36
CA TYR A 698 4.61 -14.63 25.90
C TYR A 698 4.04 -15.62 24.91
N THR A 699 3.62 -16.77 25.41
CA THR A 699 2.95 -17.82 24.64
C THR A 699 1.65 -17.28 24.06
N ASN A 700 1.38 -17.61 22.79
CA ASN A 700 0.19 -17.10 22.08
C ASN A 700 -1.10 -17.59 22.78
N SER A 701 -1.88 -16.64 23.31
CA SER A 701 -3.20 -16.88 23.90
C SER A 701 -3.23 -18.03 24.93
N THR A 702 -3.89 -19.14 24.62
CA THR A 702 -3.97 -20.37 25.44
C THR A 702 -3.29 -21.57 24.79
N HIS A 703 -2.35 -21.34 23.88
CA HIS A 703 -1.58 -22.42 23.30
C HIS A 703 -0.70 -23.07 24.37
N LEU A 704 -0.39 -24.35 24.15
CA LEU A 704 0.71 -24.98 24.86
C LEU A 704 2.01 -24.24 24.54
N PRO A 705 2.96 -24.16 25.49
CA PRO A 705 4.32 -23.74 25.20
C PRO A 705 4.89 -24.57 24.05
N VAL A 706 5.66 -23.93 23.17
CA VAL A 706 6.17 -24.57 21.94
C VAL A 706 7.13 -25.74 22.19
N TYR A 707 7.58 -25.92 23.43
CA TYR A 707 8.45 -27.01 23.89
C TYR A 707 7.72 -28.07 24.73
N ALA A 708 6.40 -27.96 24.95
CA ALA A 708 5.68 -28.76 25.93
C ALA A 708 5.59 -30.26 25.57
N THR A 709 5.22 -30.59 24.34
CA THR A 709 5.07 -31.98 23.88
C THR A 709 5.39 -32.12 22.40
N GLU A 710 5.84 -33.31 22.00
CA GLU A 710 5.98 -33.74 20.61
C GLU A 710 4.81 -34.64 20.17
N ASP A 711 3.95 -35.07 21.10
CA ASP A 711 2.77 -35.87 20.81
C ASP A 711 1.63 -34.97 20.31
N LEU A 712 1.32 -35.12 19.02
CA LEU A 712 0.24 -34.38 18.39
C LEU A 712 -1.13 -34.68 19.01
N TYR A 713 -1.39 -35.94 19.38
CA TYR A 713 -2.68 -36.33 19.95
C TYR A 713 -2.88 -35.71 21.33
N GLU A 714 -1.82 -35.70 22.16
CA GLU A 714 -1.83 -35.00 23.45
C GLU A 714 -2.11 -33.50 23.27
N ALA A 715 -1.40 -32.85 22.34
CA ALA A 715 -1.59 -31.44 22.04
C ALA A 715 -3.00 -31.12 21.54
N LEU A 716 -3.54 -31.94 20.62
CA LEU A 716 -4.90 -31.80 20.10
C LEU A 716 -5.93 -31.98 21.21
N LYS A 717 -5.80 -33.02 22.04
CA LYS A 717 -6.72 -33.30 23.16
C LYS A 717 -6.73 -32.17 24.18
N HIS A 718 -5.57 -31.64 24.54
CA HIS A 718 -5.47 -30.49 25.42
C HIS A 718 -6.11 -29.25 24.78
N GLN A 719 -5.76 -28.94 23.54
CA GLN A 719 -6.21 -27.73 22.88
C GLN A 719 -7.71 -27.76 22.53
N ASP A 720 -8.32 -28.92 22.30
CA ASP A 720 -9.73 -29.04 21.93
C ASP A 720 -10.65 -28.25 22.88
N GLY A 721 -10.50 -28.45 24.19
CA GLY A 721 -11.31 -27.78 25.21
C GLY A 721 -11.07 -26.27 25.32
N PHE A 722 -9.89 -25.77 24.97
CA PHE A 722 -9.61 -24.32 24.95
C PHE A 722 -10.12 -23.66 23.67
N GLN A 723 -9.85 -24.27 22.52
CA GLN A 723 -10.08 -23.66 21.21
C GLN A 723 -11.58 -23.43 20.96
N VAL A 724 -12.45 -24.32 21.45
CA VAL A 724 -13.92 -24.16 21.37
C VAL A 724 -14.49 -23.05 22.27
N LEU A 725 -13.71 -22.53 23.21
CA LEU A 725 -14.15 -21.46 24.09
C LEU A 725 -14.02 -20.08 23.45
N TYR A 726 -13.23 -19.93 22.39
CA TYR A 726 -13.18 -18.69 21.63
C TYR A 726 -14.43 -18.52 20.77
N THR A 727 -15.09 -17.37 20.91
CA THR A 727 -16.26 -17.00 20.09
C THR A 727 -15.90 -16.13 18.89
N GLY A 728 -14.64 -15.70 18.80
CA GLY A 728 -14.06 -14.98 17.68
C GLY A 728 -12.98 -15.81 17.00
N GLY A 729 -11.80 -15.20 16.80
CA GLY A 729 -10.72 -15.85 16.08
C GLY A 729 -9.90 -16.82 16.90
N THR A 730 -9.68 -18.04 16.39
CA THR A 730 -8.75 -19.01 16.97
C THR A 730 -8.15 -19.91 15.91
N VAL A 731 -6.96 -20.46 16.16
CA VAL A 731 -6.33 -21.45 15.27
C VAL A 731 -5.31 -22.28 16.03
N LEU A 732 -5.28 -23.59 15.76
CA LEU A 732 -4.18 -24.45 16.16
C LEU A 732 -3.22 -24.70 14.99
N HIS A 733 -1.94 -24.37 15.18
CA HIS A 733 -0.90 -24.68 14.20
C HIS A 733 -0.22 -26.01 14.53
N VAL A 734 -0.35 -26.99 13.64
CA VAL A 734 0.31 -28.30 13.76
C VAL A 734 1.66 -28.22 13.05
N PHE A 735 2.75 -27.94 13.78
CA PHE A 735 4.09 -27.85 13.23
C PHE A 735 4.74 -29.24 13.08
N VAL A 736 4.89 -29.76 11.86
CA VAL A 736 5.25 -31.18 11.58
C VAL A 736 6.72 -31.40 11.21
N GLY A 737 7.58 -30.40 11.39
CA GLY A 737 9.00 -30.49 11.03
C GLY A 737 9.20 -30.28 9.53
N GLU A 738 9.36 -31.33 8.75
CA GLU A 738 9.54 -31.24 7.29
C GLU A 738 8.27 -31.59 6.50
N ARG A 739 8.38 -31.53 5.17
CA ARG A 739 7.27 -31.83 4.26
C ARG A 739 6.76 -33.27 4.45
N LEU A 740 5.45 -33.40 4.67
CA LEU A 740 4.74 -34.68 4.65
C LEU A 740 4.33 -35.09 3.21
N THR A 741 3.86 -36.32 3.03
CA THR A 741 3.20 -36.73 1.78
C THR A 741 1.76 -36.20 1.73
N SER A 742 1.23 -35.92 0.54
CA SER A 742 -0.17 -35.47 0.38
C SER A 742 -1.16 -36.46 1.03
N ARG A 743 -0.90 -37.77 0.93
CA ARG A 743 -1.71 -38.81 1.58
C ARG A 743 -1.66 -38.72 3.10
N ALA A 744 -0.48 -38.52 3.68
CA ALA A 744 -0.33 -38.36 5.13
C ALA A 744 -1.06 -37.10 5.63
N VAL A 745 -0.96 -35.99 4.88
CA VAL A 745 -1.72 -34.76 5.18
C VAL A 745 -3.23 -35.02 5.10
N LYS A 746 -3.74 -35.65 4.04
CA LYS A 746 -5.16 -36.02 3.91
C LYS A 746 -5.66 -36.79 5.13
N LEU A 747 -4.93 -37.83 5.53
CA LEU A 747 -5.28 -38.66 6.70
C LEU A 747 -5.23 -37.85 8.00
N LEU A 748 -4.23 -36.99 8.17
CA LEU A 748 -4.10 -36.17 9.36
C LEU A 748 -5.22 -35.14 9.47
N VAL A 749 -5.49 -34.39 8.39
CA VAL A 749 -6.58 -33.42 8.32
C VAL A 749 -7.91 -34.09 8.60
N ARG A 750 -8.15 -35.27 8.03
CA ARG A 750 -9.35 -36.08 8.29
C ARG A 750 -9.48 -36.50 9.74
N ARG A 751 -8.42 -37.08 10.32
CA ARG A 751 -8.42 -37.50 11.73
C ARG A 751 -8.65 -36.34 12.68
N ILE A 752 -8.05 -35.18 12.43
CA ILE A 752 -8.29 -33.98 13.23
C ILE A 752 -9.76 -33.57 13.12
N ALA A 753 -10.28 -33.45 11.89
CA ALA A 753 -11.65 -32.99 11.64
C ALA A 753 -12.70 -33.91 12.28
N GLU A 754 -12.53 -35.24 12.15
CA GLU A 754 -13.48 -36.24 12.62
C GLU A 754 -13.42 -36.48 14.14
N ASN A 755 -12.27 -36.30 14.81
CA ASN A 755 -12.12 -36.66 16.23
C ASN A 755 -12.07 -35.47 17.19
N PHE A 756 -11.88 -34.25 16.70
CA PHE A 756 -11.77 -33.05 17.54
C PHE A 756 -12.74 -31.95 17.08
N HIS A 757 -13.07 -31.04 17.99
CA HIS A 757 -13.95 -29.88 17.79
C HIS A 757 -13.17 -28.60 17.45
N ILE A 758 -11.85 -28.69 17.30
CA ILE A 758 -10.96 -27.56 16.97
C ILE A 758 -11.48 -26.81 15.74
N PRO A 759 -11.88 -25.52 15.88
CA PRO A 759 -12.50 -24.73 14.83
C PRO A 759 -11.67 -24.55 13.57
N TYR A 760 -10.37 -24.36 13.74
CA TYR A 760 -9.49 -23.88 12.68
C TYR A 760 -8.08 -24.40 12.92
N TYR A 761 -7.45 -24.99 11.91
CA TYR A 761 -6.11 -25.53 12.06
C TYR A 761 -5.32 -25.50 10.75
N THR A 762 -3.99 -25.58 10.90
CA THR A 762 -3.05 -25.70 9.78
C THR A 762 -2.12 -26.87 10.01
N ILE A 763 -1.66 -27.51 8.93
CA ILE A 763 -0.51 -28.42 8.95
C ILE A 763 0.68 -27.63 8.42
N THR A 764 1.69 -27.37 9.25
CA THR A 764 2.76 -26.43 8.94
C THR A 764 4.12 -27.14 8.91
N PRO A 765 4.68 -27.39 7.72
CA PRO A 765 6.08 -27.80 7.59
C PRO A 765 7.00 -26.57 7.69
N THR A 766 8.25 -26.84 8.04
CA THR A 766 9.40 -25.96 7.89
C THR A 766 10.17 -26.40 6.65
N PHE A 767 10.59 -25.43 5.85
CA PHE A 767 11.31 -25.66 4.60
C PHE A 767 12.26 -24.50 4.34
N SER A 768 13.17 -24.68 3.40
CA SER A 768 14.18 -23.68 3.05
C SER A 768 14.16 -23.38 1.56
N ILE A 769 14.41 -22.13 1.18
CA ILE A 769 14.56 -21.72 -0.22
C ILE A 769 16.00 -21.32 -0.47
N CYS A 770 16.67 -22.03 -1.38
CA CYS A 770 17.99 -21.66 -1.86
C CYS A 770 17.85 -20.78 -3.11
N PRO A 771 18.53 -19.62 -3.19
CA PRO A 771 18.43 -18.76 -4.36
C PRO A 771 18.90 -19.38 -5.69
N ALA A 772 19.69 -20.45 -5.63
CA ALA A 772 20.19 -21.16 -6.81
C ALA A 772 19.41 -22.47 -7.10
N HIS A 773 18.87 -23.12 -6.07
CA HIS A 773 18.32 -24.48 -6.17
C HIS A 773 16.83 -24.59 -5.81
N GLY A 774 16.16 -23.49 -5.48
CA GLY A 774 14.74 -23.48 -5.15
C GLY A 774 14.43 -24.15 -3.82
N TYR A 775 13.30 -24.86 -3.76
CA TYR A 775 12.76 -25.47 -2.56
C TYR A 775 13.61 -26.61 -2.01
N ILE A 776 13.80 -26.62 -0.69
CA ILE A 776 14.49 -27.66 0.07
C ILE A 776 13.58 -28.07 1.24
N PRO A 777 13.16 -29.35 1.34
CA PRO A 777 12.43 -29.84 2.50
C PRO A 777 13.26 -29.66 3.77
N GLY A 778 12.63 -29.18 4.86
CA GLY A 778 13.29 -29.06 6.16
C GLY A 778 14.05 -27.75 6.40
N GLU A 779 14.57 -27.64 7.62
CA GLU A 779 15.31 -26.48 8.10
C GLU A 779 16.79 -26.57 7.71
N HIS A 780 17.17 -25.79 6.71
CA HIS A 780 18.52 -25.74 6.17
C HIS A 780 18.96 -24.28 6.06
N PRO A 781 19.66 -23.73 7.08
CA PRO A 781 20.23 -22.38 7.00
C PRO A 781 21.23 -22.21 5.85
N ARG A 782 21.84 -23.31 5.41
CA ARG A 782 22.69 -23.41 4.23
C ARG A 782 22.22 -24.54 3.33
N CYS A 783 22.23 -24.30 2.03
CA CYS A 783 21.80 -25.24 1.01
C CYS A 783 22.68 -26.49 1.06
N PRO A 784 22.11 -27.71 1.19
CA PRO A 784 22.90 -28.94 1.18
C PRO A 784 23.54 -29.24 -0.19
N LYS A 785 23.12 -28.55 -1.26
CA LYS A 785 23.63 -28.76 -2.63
C LYS A 785 24.82 -27.83 -2.96
N CYS A 786 24.76 -26.53 -2.67
CA CYS A 786 25.86 -25.58 -2.95
C CYS A 786 26.54 -24.98 -1.71
N GLY A 787 26.01 -25.17 -0.51
CA GLY A 787 26.53 -24.54 0.72
C GLY A 787 26.15 -23.06 0.91
N GLU A 788 25.50 -22.43 -0.08
CA GLU A 788 25.03 -21.05 0.00
C GLU A 788 23.95 -20.86 1.08
N GLU A 789 23.85 -19.65 1.61
CA GLU A 789 22.81 -19.30 2.58
C GLU A 789 21.41 -19.47 1.99
N SER A 790 20.50 -20.04 2.78
CA SER A 790 19.11 -20.26 2.39
C SER A 790 18.14 -19.52 3.29
N GLU A 791 16.96 -19.22 2.76
CA GLU A 791 15.85 -18.62 3.48
C GLU A 791 15.04 -19.73 4.15
N VAL A 792 15.10 -19.85 5.49
CA VAL A 792 14.24 -20.79 6.23
C VAL A 792 12.86 -20.15 6.40
N TYR A 793 11.82 -20.83 5.91
CA TYR A 793 10.42 -20.42 6.02
C TYR A 793 9.68 -21.26 7.06
N SER A 794 8.83 -20.59 7.82
CA SER A 794 7.82 -21.22 8.66
C SER A 794 6.64 -20.26 8.84
N ARG A 795 5.64 -20.65 9.62
CA ARG A 795 4.49 -19.80 9.98
C ARG A 795 4.78 -19.05 11.27
N VAL A 796 4.70 -17.72 11.24
CA VAL A 796 4.98 -16.87 12.41
C VAL A 796 3.82 -16.86 13.41
N VAL A 797 2.64 -16.40 12.97
CA VAL A 797 1.39 -16.39 13.77
C VAL A 797 0.14 -16.71 12.95
N GLY A 798 0.27 -16.74 11.62
CA GLY A 798 -0.86 -16.67 10.71
C GLY A 798 -0.50 -16.78 9.22
N TYR A 799 0.73 -16.47 8.84
CA TYR A 799 1.20 -16.49 7.45
C TYR A 799 2.67 -16.89 7.40
N LEU A 800 3.13 -17.25 6.21
CA LEU A 800 4.50 -17.71 5.99
C LEU A 800 5.44 -16.53 5.79
N ARG A 801 6.59 -16.55 6.46
CA ARG A 801 7.69 -15.60 6.23
C ARG A 801 9.04 -16.24 6.54
N PRO A 802 10.14 -15.73 5.97
CA PRO A 802 11.48 -16.14 6.41
C PRO A 802 11.67 -15.87 7.89
N VAL A 803 12.16 -16.86 8.64
CA VAL A 803 12.36 -16.79 10.10
C VAL A 803 13.26 -15.61 10.48
N LYS A 804 14.28 -15.30 9.66
CA LYS A 804 15.18 -14.15 9.86
C LYS A 804 14.48 -12.79 9.85
N GLN A 805 13.28 -12.69 9.28
CA GLN A 805 12.50 -11.45 9.23
C GLN A 805 11.54 -11.30 10.43
N TRP A 806 11.44 -12.31 11.29
CA TRP A 806 10.56 -12.26 12.46
C TRP A 806 11.19 -11.38 13.54
N ASN A 807 10.39 -10.90 14.49
CA ASN A 807 10.94 -10.22 15.67
C ASN A 807 11.72 -11.20 16.56
N ASP A 808 12.61 -10.67 17.40
CA ASP A 808 13.57 -11.49 18.15
C ASP A 808 12.89 -12.45 19.14
N GLY A 809 11.75 -12.07 19.71
CA GLY A 809 10.93 -12.95 20.54
C GLY A 809 10.36 -14.14 19.75
N LYS A 810 9.84 -13.89 18.54
CA LYS A 810 9.36 -14.96 17.64
C LYS A 810 10.49 -15.83 17.08
N GLN A 811 11.69 -15.29 16.88
CA GLN A 811 12.86 -16.10 16.57
C GLN A 811 13.27 -17.00 17.74
N THR A 812 13.15 -16.49 18.98
CA THR A 812 13.39 -17.29 20.19
C THR A 812 12.34 -18.40 20.33
N GLU A 813 11.06 -18.09 20.16
CA GLU A 813 9.97 -19.07 20.12
C GLU A 813 10.23 -20.16 19.06
N PHE A 814 10.69 -19.77 17.86
CA PHE A 814 11.02 -20.73 16.81
C PHE A 814 12.14 -21.69 17.21
N ARG A 815 13.21 -21.18 17.86
CA ARG A 815 14.33 -22.01 18.33
C ARG A 815 13.95 -22.99 19.44
N GLU A 816 13.02 -22.60 20.31
CA GLU A 816 12.53 -23.46 21.40
C GLU A 816 11.49 -24.49 20.91
N ARG A 817 10.97 -24.34 19.70
CA ARG A 817 9.85 -25.13 19.18
C ARG A 817 10.25 -26.58 18.97
N ARG A 818 9.47 -27.48 19.56
CA ARG A 818 9.46 -28.90 19.22
C ARG A 818 8.42 -29.15 18.13
N HIS A 819 8.78 -29.98 17.15
CA HIS A 819 7.89 -30.37 16.08
C HIS A 819 7.08 -31.61 16.49
N TYR A 820 5.81 -31.66 16.10
CA TYR A 820 4.97 -32.80 16.39
C TYR A 820 5.38 -34.02 15.57
N SER A 821 5.51 -35.16 16.24
CA SER A 821 5.80 -36.45 15.61
C SER A 821 4.52 -37.02 15.02
N VAL A 822 4.42 -37.00 13.69
CA VAL A 822 3.32 -37.64 12.96
C VAL A 822 3.77 -39.06 12.60
N GLY A 823 3.59 -40.01 13.52
CA GLY A 823 4.10 -41.38 13.40
C GLY A 823 3.73 -42.06 12.07
N SER A 824 4.71 -42.76 11.48
CA SER A 824 4.55 -43.66 10.34
C SER A 824 3.94 -45.00 10.82
N SER A 825 2.62 -45.01 11.01
CA SER A 825 1.84 -46.25 11.22
C SER A 825 0.82 -46.42 10.13
#